data_AF-A0A838T6Y6-F1
#
_entry.id   AF-A0A838T6Y6-F1
#
_cell.length_a   1.000
_cell.length_b   1.000
_cell.length_c   1.000
_cell.angle_alpha   90.00
_cell.angle_beta   90.00
_cell.angle_gamma   90.00
#
_symmetry.space_group_name_H-M   'P 1'
#
loop_
_entity.id
_entity.type
_entity.pdbx_description
1 polymer ?
#
loop_
_entity_poly.entity_id
_entity_poly.type
_entity_poly.pdbx_seq_one_letter_code
_entity_poly.pdbx_strand_id
1 'polypeptide(L)'
;MKRIILITGYLILCLPASILFAQARKYVLFEHFTNSSCPPCAALNPGFESSILDANKSTVRGIAYHGWWPVNNDPMYLSNTSQNADRINYYGVTGVPTVIEMGSKKNASPGAYSQIDVDAQLAVSTSVKIEVADTAYGTLHNVFVTVSSVGDPTSAGTIHLRTAVIERTVFYNGDNGETVFPNVMRLMLPDTDGELLTLPANGSDTTFYFTYTQDSAWNPSELAIVAFVQDDFSKEVFNCGSSFDPTANVVNNENVTSAGMPGIVSDFSLQAENSGKETENYRYSISSNAPSDWSATFMVNGVTYSDSAFITIEPGQSLPITVDVTPGTTPGFAQYTLTATSVSHPEDDAVSNTVYVISGITDLVVNNDGNKGDGEAENASHWESVYLQGLSTSGSTTYTSMGSGIATKASSESSLAGVKNIFYNVGWTFPALTEEWAQQLENFMNAGGNLFISGQDIGWDISADPSAGGHASPLLQDFYTNYLFAQFIGDGDLTNRPLTANPVDPVFGSLGTITLINYYGNYFYPDQIAPAGIGTPIFYYNNDTNKVAGVRADNGTFKVVYIAPGPEMMSSLTRDNVIKAAYDWFYGITGIEQVNNASVLIGQNYPNPSDEFTSILLGNLTNDYTFILTDVAGRIMLTKNVSSNASLIEINTSSLPQGIYFYCLQNGKEHSASKSLQVIH
;
A
#
# COMPACT_ATOMS: atom_id res chain seq x y z
N MET A 1 -67.13 8.81 -29.57
CA MET A 1 -66.13 8.01 -28.84
C MET A 1 -64.96 7.73 -29.76
N LYS A 2 -63.89 8.53 -29.68
CA LYS A 2 -62.63 8.30 -30.40
C LYS A 2 -61.56 8.02 -29.35
N ARG A 3 -61.00 6.80 -29.38
CA ARG A 3 -59.98 6.32 -28.46
C ARG A 3 -58.64 6.97 -28.82
N ILE A 4 -58.04 7.66 -27.85
CA ILE A 4 -56.68 8.20 -27.94
C ILE A 4 -55.74 7.07 -27.52
N ILE A 5 -54.85 6.66 -28.42
CA ILE A 5 -53.77 5.70 -28.17
C ILE A 5 -52.58 6.51 -27.64
N LEU A 6 -52.21 6.29 -26.39
CA LEU A 6 -50.97 6.79 -25.78
C LEU A 6 -49.82 5.88 -26.21
N ILE A 7 -48.86 6.43 -26.95
CA ILE A 7 -47.60 5.79 -27.30
C ILE A 7 -46.60 6.13 -26.19
N THR A 8 -46.20 5.15 -25.40
CA THR A 8 -45.14 5.26 -24.39
C THR A 8 -43.79 5.17 -25.10
N GLY A 9 -43.10 6.29 -25.25
CA GLY A 9 -41.73 6.34 -25.74
C GLY A 9 -40.75 5.90 -24.65
N TYR A 10 -40.04 4.80 -24.90
CA TYR A 10 -38.87 4.39 -24.10
C TYR A 10 -37.73 5.38 -24.38
N LEU A 11 -37.39 6.21 -23.40
CA LEU A 11 -36.20 7.05 -23.43
C LEU A 11 -35.00 6.15 -23.09
N ILE A 12 -34.26 5.71 -24.12
CA ILE A 12 -32.95 5.07 -23.94
C ILE A 12 -32.00 6.16 -23.42
N LEU A 13 -31.68 6.11 -22.14
CA LEU A 13 -30.59 6.88 -21.55
C LEU A 13 -29.29 6.38 -22.19
N CYS A 14 -28.77 7.09 -23.20
CA CYS A 14 -27.37 6.96 -23.59
C CYS A 14 -26.53 7.52 -22.45
N LEU A 15 -25.96 6.64 -21.62
CA LEU A 15 -24.85 6.99 -20.75
C LEU A 15 -23.72 7.53 -21.65
N PRO A 16 -23.08 8.66 -21.30
CA PRO A 16 -21.89 9.08 -22.01
C PRO A 16 -20.83 8.00 -21.85
N ALA A 17 -20.30 7.49 -22.96
CA ALA A 17 -19.12 6.65 -22.94
C ALA A 17 -17.97 7.48 -22.36
N SER A 18 -17.47 7.08 -21.20
CA SER A 18 -16.21 7.57 -20.67
C SER A 18 -15.14 7.33 -21.74
N ILE A 19 -14.47 8.38 -22.19
CA ILE A 19 -13.27 8.23 -23.02
C ILE A 19 -12.20 7.70 -22.06
N LEU A 20 -11.93 6.40 -22.11
CA LEU A 20 -10.81 5.79 -21.41
C LEU A 20 -9.52 6.26 -22.07
N PHE A 21 -8.62 6.86 -21.31
CA PHE A 21 -7.28 7.20 -21.77
C PHE A 21 -6.39 5.98 -21.63
N ALA A 22 -5.72 5.58 -22.71
CA ALA A 22 -4.77 4.48 -22.66
C ALA A 22 -3.56 4.88 -21.79
N GLN A 23 -3.01 3.93 -21.04
CA GLN A 23 -1.79 4.16 -20.27
C GLN A 23 -0.62 3.44 -20.89
N ALA A 24 0.57 4.01 -20.72
CA ALA A 24 1.80 3.37 -21.16
C ALA A 24 2.34 2.48 -20.06
N ARG A 25 3.07 1.42 -20.44
CA ARG A 25 3.81 0.62 -19.46
C ARG A 25 4.80 1.51 -18.72
N LYS A 26 4.73 1.51 -17.40
CA LYS A 26 5.71 2.17 -16.54
C LYS A 26 6.93 1.27 -16.38
N TYR A 27 8.10 1.85 -16.56
CA TYR A 27 9.37 1.28 -16.14
C TYR A 27 9.96 2.12 -15.01
N VAL A 28 10.67 1.47 -14.09
CA VAL A 28 11.34 2.13 -12.97
C VAL A 28 12.81 2.34 -13.33
N LEU A 29 13.25 3.60 -13.37
CA LEU A 29 14.62 3.97 -13.63
C LEU A 29 15.37 4.18 -12.31
N PHE A 30 16.50 3.50 -12.15
CA PHE A 30 17.49 3.80 -11.12
C PHE A 30 18.77 4.34 -11.76
N GLU A 31 19.16 5.55 -11.35
CA GLU A 31 20.45 6.14 -11.68
C GLU A 31 21.40 5.93 -10.49
N HIS A 32 22.41 5.08 -10.68
CA HIS A 32 23.35 4.64 -9.66
C HIS A 32 24.69 5.35 -9.80
N PHE A 33 25.15 6.02 -8.75
CA PHE A 33 26.43 6.70 -8.66
C PHE A 33 27.39 5.85 -7.84
N THR A 34 28.48 5.37 -8.47
CA THR A 34 29.43 4.43 -7.86
C THR A 34 30.90 4.75 -8.22
N ASN A 35 31.85 3.95 -7.73
CA ASN A 35 33.26 3.98 -8.11
C ASN A 35 33.96 2.65 -7.80
N SER A 36 34.84 2.17 -8.69
CA SER A 36 35.52 0.87 -8.60
C SER A 36 36.53 0.74 -7.46
N SER A 37 36.84 1.82 -6.76
CA SER A 37 37.80 1.87 -5.64
C SER A 37 37.15 2.37 -4.36
N CYS A 38 35.81 2.33 -4.27
CA CYS A 38 35.01 2.78 -3.14
C CYS A 38 34.63 1.60 -2.21
N PRO A 39 35.16 1.51 -0.98
CA PRO A 39 34.82 0.41 -0.08
C PRO A 39 33.34 0.33 0.33
N PRO A 40 32.63 1.45 0.62
CA PRO A 40 31.19 1.38 0.87
C PRO A 40 30.38 0.87 -0.33
N CYS A 41 30.84 1.14 -1.55
CA CYS A 41 30.22 0.66 -2.78
C CYS A 41 30.27 -0.87 -2.86
N ALA A 42 31.45 -1.45 -2.62
CA ALA A 42 31.62 -2.90 -2.57
C ALA A 42 30.76 -3.59 -1.50
N ALA A 43 30.44 -2.89 -0.41
CA ALA A 43 29.60 -3.44 0.65
C ALA A 43 28.09 -3.42 0.31
N LEU A 44 27.63 -2.41 -0.43
CA LEU A 44 26.19 -2.13 -0.60
C LEU A 44 25.65 -2.45 -2.00
N ASN A 45 26.45 -2.27 -3.04
CA ASN A 45 26.01 -2.47 -4.43
C ASN A 45 25.53 -3.90 -4.69
N PRO A 46 26.23 -4.98 -4.25
CA PRO A 46 25.80 -6.35 -4.58
C PRO A 46 24.40 -6.69 -4.03
N GLY A 47 24.05 -6.13 -2.87
CA GLY A 47 22.72 -6.27 -2.29
C GLY A 47 21.67 -5.65 -3.21
N PHE A 48 21.83 -4.37 -3.53
CA PHE A 48 20.94 -3.63 -4.43
C PHE A 48 20.82 -4.27 -5.81
N GLU A 49 21.93 -4.72 -6.39
CA GLU A 49 21.94 -5.41 -7.67
C GLU A 49 21.09 -6.68 -7.62
N SER A 50 21.33 -7.55 -6.65
CA SER A 50 20.61 -8.82 -6.54
C SER A 50 19.14 -8.67 -6.15
N SER A 51 18.82 -7.73 -5.25
CA SER A 51 17.47 -7.58 -4.68
C SER A 51 16.57 -6.64 -5.47
N ILE A 52 17.12 -5.71 -6.24
CA ILE A 52 16.34 -4.71 -7.01
C ILE A 52 16.51 -4.93 -8.50
N LEU A 53 17.74 -4.79 -9.02
CA LEU A 53 17.97 -4.81 -10.47
C LEU A 53 17.71 -6.20 -11.05
N ASP A 54 18.31 -7.23 -10.46
CA ASP A 54 18.20 -8.61 -10.95
C ASP A 54 16.83 -9.23 -10.68
N ALA A 55 16.18 -8.85 -9.58
CA ALA A 55 14.86 -9.33 -9.22
C ALA A 55 13.75 -8.76 -10.13
N ASN A 56 13.99 -7.61 -10.79
CA ASN A 56 12.97 -6.86 -11.52
C ASN A 56 13.36 -6.55 -12.98
N LYS A 57 14.12 -7.43 -13.64
CA LYS A 57 14.65 -7.18 -15.00
C LYS A 57 13.59 -6.82 -16.04
N SER A 58 12.35 -7.32 -15.90
CA SER A 58 11.26 -6.99 -16.81
C SER A 58 10.69 -5.58 -16.61
N THR A 59 10.94 -4.90 -15.49
CA THR A 59 10.29 -3.62 -15.14
C THR A 59 11.27 -2.52 -14.69
N VAL A 60 12.51 -2.86 -14.33
CA VAL A 60 13.53 -1.93 -13.84
C VAL A 60 14.62 -1.69 -14.89
N ARG A 61 15.02 -0.43 -15.07
CA ARG A 61 16.16 -0.01 -15.89
C ARG A 61 17.20 0.67 -15.01
N GLY A 62 18.46 0.34 -15.21
CA GLY A 62 19.58 0.93 -14.49
C GLY A 62 20.49 1.74 -15.40
N ILE A 63 21.08 2.80 -14.88
CA ILE A 63 22.23 3.49 -15.48
C ILE A 63 23.23 3.78 -14.36
N ALA A 64 24.47 3.31 -14.50
CA ALA A 64 25.53 3.53 -13.53
C ALA A 64 26.49 4.63 -14.01
N TYR A 65 26.57 5.72 -13.24
CA TYR A 65 27.50 6.83 -13.43
C TYR A 65 28.68 6.67 -12.46
N HIS A 66 29.90 6.59 -12.99
CA HIS A 66 31.10 6.39 -12.19
C HIS A 66 31.74 7.73 -11.84
N GLY A 67 32.01 7.96 -10.56
CA GLY A 67 32.58 9.20 -10.05
C GLY A 67 34.10 9.29 -10.14
N TRP A 68 34.63 10.51 -10.09
CA TRP A 68 36.08 10.79 -9.99
C TRP A 68 36.65 10.58 -8.59
N TRP A 69 35.84 10.10 -7.65
CA TRP A 69 36.17 9.91 -6.26
C TRP A 69 35.54 8.59 -5.76
N PRO A 70 36.10 7.97 -4.70
CA PRO A 70 37.23 8.42 -3.89
C PRO A 70 38.58 8.40 -4.62
N VAL A 71 38.69 7.69 -5.75
CA VAL A 71 39.88 7.69 -6.60
C VAL A 71 39.49 7.95 -8.06
N ASN A 72 40.25 8.80 -8.75
CA ASN A 72 39.98 9.23 -10.12
C ASN A 72 40.58 8.31 -11.20
N ASN A 73 40.93 7.07 -10.84
CA ASN A 73 41.52 6.07 -11.74
C ASN A 73 40.52 4.98 -12.16
N ASP A 74 39.26 5.07 -11.73
CA ASP A 74 38.19 4.17 -12.14
C ASP A 74 38.09 4.14 -13.67
N PRO A 75 38.33 2.98 -14.33
CA PRO A 75 38.31 2.89 -15.79
C PRO A 75 36.95 3.22 -16.42
N MET A 76 35.85 2.99 -15.71
CA MET A 76 34.51 3.31 -16.18
C MET A 76 34.29 4.82 -16.15
N TYR A 77 34.76 5.52 -15.10
CA TYR A 77 34.78 6.99 -15.09
C TYR A 77 35.66 7.54 -16.21
N LEU A 78 36.89 7.01 -16.35
CA LEU A 78 37.85 7.48 -17.36
C LEU A 78 37.37 7.26 -18.79
N SER A 79 36.45 6.32 -19.03
CA SER A 79 35.87 6.10 -20.35
C SER A 79 35.04 7.28 -20.85
N ASN A 80 34.47 8.08 -19.93
CA ASN A 80 33.71 9.28 -20.28
C ASN A 80 33.64 10.23 -19.07
N THR A 81 34.72 10.96 -18.83
CA THR A 81 34.85 11.78 -17.61
C THR A 81 33.87 12.95 -17.58
N SER A 82 33.57 13.55 -18.73
CA SER A 82 32.69 14.71 -18.83
C SER A 82 31.26 14.35 -18.45
N GLN A 83 30.66 13.38 -19.15
CA GLN A 83 29.23 13.12 -18.99
C GLN A 83 28.89 12.43 -17.66
N ASN A 84 29.82 11.63 -17.12
CA ASN A 84 29.72 11.15 -15.74
C ASN A 84 29.69 12.31 -14.74
N ALA A 85 30.60 13.28 -14.89
CA ALA A 85 30.64 14.45 -14.02
C ALA A 85 29.39 15.33 -14.15
N ASP A 86 28.90 15.52 -15.38
CA ASP A 86 27.70 16.31 -15.65
C ASP A 86 26.46 15.72 -14.94
N ARG A 87 26.25 14.40 -14.99
CA ARG A 87 25.12 13.76 -14.28
C ARG A 87 25.28 13.77 -12.77
N ILE A 88 26.49 13.55 -12.25
CA ILE A 88 26.79 13.72 -10.81
C ILE A 88 26.45 15.14 -10.35
N ASN A 89 26.86 16.15 -11.12
CA ASN A 89 26.61 17.56 -10.81
C ASN A 89 25.13 17.95 -10.96
N TYR A 90 24.43 17.42 -11.97
CA TYR A 90 23.00 17.63 -12.18
C TYR A 90 22.18 17.25 -10.95
N TYR A 91 22.52 16.12 -10.32
CA TYR A 91 21.88 15.68 -9.08
C TYR A 91 22.48 16.25 -7.81
N GLY A 92 23.66 16.86 -7.88
CA GLY A 92 24.38 17.36 -6.70
C GLY A 92 24.87 16.24 -5.80
N VAL A 93 25.23 15.08 -6.38
CA VAL A 93 25.71 13.92 -5.62
C VAL A 93 27.10 14.22 -5.03
N THR A 94 27.22 14.07 -3.71
CA THR A 94 28.45 14.36 -2.96
C THR A 94 29.13 13.13 -2.34
N GLY A 95 28.48 11.96 -2.42
CA GLY A 95 28.94 10.69 -1.83
C GLY A 95 28.44 9.47 -2.60
N VAL A 96 29.25 8.40 -2.64
CA VAL A 96 29.02 7.14 -3.38
C VAL A 96 29.20 6.02 -2.36
N PRO A 97 28.36 4.97 -2.41
CA PRO A 97 27.31 4.78 -3.41
C PRO A 97 26.05 5.60 -3.11
N THR A 98 25.45 6.16 -4.16
CA THR A 98 24.15 6.85 -4.12
C THR A 98 23.30 6.34 -5.28
N VAL A 99 22.03 6.09 -5.05
CA VAL A 99 21.07 5.69 -6.08
C VAL A 99 19.91 6.70 -6.06
N ILE A 100 19.43 7.07 -7.24
CA ILE A 100 18.30 7.97 -7.43
C ILE A 100 17.22 7.25 -8.22
N GLU A 101 16.02 7.14 -7.64
CA GLU A 101 14.84 6.53 -8.26
C GLU A 101 14.01 7.57 -9.01
N MET A 102 13.68 7.28 -10.27
CA MET A 102 12.81 8.09 -11.13
C MET A 102 13.20 9.59 -11.10
N GLY A 103 14.49 9.87 -10.96
CA GLY A 103 15.11 11.20 -10.89
C GLY A 103 14.81 12.04 -9.64
N SER A 104 13.71 11.81 -8.94
CA SER A 104 13.37 12.60 -7.74
C SER A 104 12.56 11.87 -6.66
N LYS A 105 12.16 10.60 -6.88
CA LYS A 105 11.27 9.89 -5.96
C LYS A 105 11.98 9.43 -4.70
N LYS A 106 13.23 8.99 -4.84
CA LYS A 106 14.09 8.62 -3.71
C LYS A 106 15.54 8.89 -4.08
N ASN A 107 16.32 9.36 -3.10
CA ASN A 107 17.75 9.58 -3.22
C ASN A 107 18.42 9.07 -1.95
N ALA A 108 19.09 7.93 -2.04
CA ALA A 108 19.63 7.23 -0.89
C ALA A 108 20.79 6.30 -1.27
N SER A 109 21.49 5.76 -0.28
CA SER A 109 22.46 4.69 -0.52
C SER A 109 21.75 3.39 -0.97
N PRO A 110 22.44 2.48 -1.70
CA PRO A 110 21.80 1.30 -2.29
C PRO A 110 21.06 0.41 -1.30
N GLY A 111 21.59 0.24 -0.08
CA GLY A 111 20.96 -0.58 0.96
C GLY A 111 19.61 -0.04 1.46
N ALA A 112 19.29 1.22 1.17
CA ALA A 112 18.00 1.81 1.53
C ALA A 112 16.89 1.49 0.51
N TYR A 113 17.16 0.77 -0.58
CA TYR A 113 16.15 0.40 -1.57
C TYR A 113 15.61 -1.00 -1.33
N SER A 114 14.30 -1.16 -1.50
CA SER A 114 13.61 -2.44 -1.38
C SER A 114 12.62 -2.65 -2.53
N GLN A 115 12.04 -3.84 -2.64
CA GLN A 115 11.03 -4.16 -3.67
C GLN A 115 9.83 -3.18 -3.64
N ILE A 116 9.54 -2.63 -2.47
CA ILE A 116 8.47 -1.66 -2.27
C ILE A 116 8.68 -0.39 -3.09
N ASP A 117 9.92 0.08 -3.22
CA ASP A 117 10.20 1.27 -4.03
C ASP A 117 9.81 1.01 -5.49
N VAL A 118 10.20 -0.17 -6.01
CA VAL A 118 9.81 -0.63 -7.36
C VAL A 118 8.29 -0.74 -7.49
N ASP A 119 7.63 -1.44 -6.56
CA ASP A 119 6.19 -1.68 -6.60
C ASP A 119 5.39 -0.38 -6.52
N ALA A 120 5.85 0.58 -5.70
CA ALA A 120 5.23 1.90 -5.58
C ALA A 120 5.27 2.66 -6.92
N GLN A 121 6.40 2.62 -7.65
CA GLN A 121 6.49 3.26 -8.95
C GLN A 121 5.67 2.52 -10.02
N LEU A 122 5.62 1.19 -10.00
CA LEU A 122 4.81 0.40 -10.94
C LEU A 122 3.30 0.56 -10.71
N ALA A 123 2.87 0.92 -9.50
CA ALA A 123 1.49 1.26 -9.21
C ALA A 123 1.07 2.66 -9.73
N VAL A 124 2.04 3.49 -10.16
CA VAL A 124 1.80 4.82 -10.72
C VAL A 124 1.63 4.75 -12.23
N SER A 125 0.50 5.28 -12.70
CA SER A 125 0.19 5.47 -14.11
C SER A 125 1.17 6.40 -14.81
N THR A 126 1.48 6.14 -16.08
CA THR A 126 2.21 7.09 -16.93
C THR A 126 1.55 7.28 -18.29
N SER A 127 1.55 8.52 -18.77
CA SER A 127 1.02 8.93 -20.08
C SER A 127 2.11 9.03 -21.16
N VAL A 128 3.36 8.70 -20.84
CA VAL A 128 4.50 8.78 -21.76
C VAL A 128 5.01 7.36 -22.04
N LYS A 129 4.95 6.92 -23.29
CA LYS A 129 5.57 5.69 -23.78
C LYS A 129 6.91 6.02 -24.42
N ILE A 130 7.93 5.21 -24.18
CA ILE A 130 9.25 5.35 -24.80
C ILE A 130 9.64 4.00 -25.38
N GLU A 131 9.88 3.96 -26.68
CA GLU A 131 10.31 2.76 -27.41
C GLU A 131 11.70 3.01 -27.99
N VAL A 132 12.62 2.08 -27.76
CA VAL A 132 14.03 2.24 -28.13
C VAL A 132 14.45 1.09 -29.03
N ALA A 133 15.04 1.43 -30.18
CA ALA A 133 15.66 0.46 -31.07
C ALA A 133 17.11 0.85 -31.34
N ASP A 134 18.02 -0.10 -31.22
CA ASP A 134 19.41 0.02 -31.66
C ASP A 134 19.68 -0.97 -32.79
N THR A 135 20.42 -0.55 -33.82
CA THR A 135 20.83 -1.41 -34.92
C THR A 135 22.28 -1.15 -35.26
N ALA A 136 23.11 -2.17 -35.07
CA ALA A 136 24.55 -2.13 -35.37
C ALA A 136 24.85 -2.40 -36.85
N TYR A 137 25.73 -1.59 -37.42
CA TYR A 137 26.31 -1.73 -38.76
C TYR A 137 27.85 -1.73 -38.63
N GLY A 138 28.41 -2.87 -38.23
CA GLY A 138 29.81 -2.92 -37.80
C GLY A 138 29.95 -2.24 -36.44
N THR A 139 30.80 -1.22 -36.33
CA THR A 139 30.95 -0.41 -35.10
C THR A 139 30.06 0.82 -35.07
N LEU A 140 29.35 1.15 -36.15
CA LEU A 140 28.40 2.26 -36.18
C LEU A 140 27.03 1.75 -35.73
N HIS A 141 26.43 2.43 -34.76
CA HIS A 141 25.11 2.11 -34.25
C HIS A 141 24.11 3.22 -34.60
N ASN A 142 22.92 2.81 -35.03
CA ASN A 142 21.80 3.68 -35.33
C ASN A 142 20.72 3.49 -34.26
N VAL A 143 20.48 4.54 -33.48
CA VAL A 143 19.55 4.53 -32.35
C VAL A 143 18.31 5.32 -32.71
N PHE A 144 17.15 4.69 -32.55
CA PHE A 144 15.84 5.31 -32.71
C PHE A 144 15.13 5.31 -31.37
N VAL A 145 14.64 6.49 -30.95
CA VAL A 145 13.84 6.63 -29.74
C VAL A 145 12.51 7.25 -30.10
N THR A 146 11.43 6.50 -29.94
CA THR A 146 10.06 6.99 -30.18
C THR A 146 9.42 7.33 -28.85
N VAL A 147 9.01 8.59 -28.69
CA VAL A 147 8.27 9.05 -27.52
C VAL A 147 6.82 9.28 -27.93
N SER A 148 5.87 8.63 -27.25
CA SER A 148 4.44 8.74 -27.52
C SER A 148 3.68 9.24 -26.31
N SER A 149 2.70 10.11 -26.52
CA SER A 149 1.78 10.56 -25.48
C SER A 149 0.47 9.79 -25.59
N VAL A 150 0.10 9.04 -24.56
CA VAL A 150 -1.15 8.26 -24.51
C VAL A 150 -2.20 8.86 -23.56
N GLY A 151 -1.84 9.96 -22.88
CA GLY A 151 -2.70 10.81 -22.07
C GLY A 151 -2.22 12.27 -22.13
N ASP A 152 -2.74 13.12 -21.23
CA ASP A 152 -2.30 14.52 -21.11
C ASP A 152 -1.20 14.63 -20.03
N PRO A 153 0.10 14.61 -20.39
CA PRO A 153 1.17 14.80 -19.42
C PRO A 153 1.15 16.24 -18.90
N THR A 154 1.09 16.40 -17.59
CA THR A 154 1.31 17.70 -16.93
C THR A 154 2.77 17.82 -16.55
N SER A 155 3.44 18.86 -17.03
CA SER A 155 4.80 19.22 -16.63
C SER A 155 4.83 20.66 -16.11
N ALA A 156 5.69 20.93 -15.13
CA ALA A 156 5.91 22.26 -14.57
C ALA A 156 7.19 22.94 -15.12
N GLY A 157 8.03 22.21 -15.85
CA GLY A 157 9.35 22.67 -16.29
C GLY A 157 9.72 22.33 -17.74
N THR A 158 11.00 22.51 -18.06
CA THR A 158 11.59 22.14 -19.35
C THR A 158 11.84 20.64 -19.38
N ILE A 159 11.32 19.96 -20.40
CA ILE A 159 11.40 18.50 -20.54
C ILE A 159 12.50 18.15 -21.54
N HIS A 160 13.34 17.18 -21.19
CA HIS A 160 14.34 16.61 -22.08
C HIS A 160 14.13 15.10 -22.28
N LEU A 161 14.40 14.64 -23.50
CA LEU A 161 14.66 13.22 -23.78
C LEU A 161 16.15 12.97 -23.59
N ARG A 162 16.50 12.15 -22.60
CA ARG A 162 17.89 11.74 -22.32
C ARG A 162 18.08 10.31 -22.77
N THR A 163 19.15 10.05 -23.51
CA THR A 163 19.44 8.72 -24.09
C THR A 163 20.85 8.31 -23.70
N ALA A 164 21.00 7.19 -22.99
CA ALA A 164 22.28 6.66 -22.54
C ALA A 164 22.58 5.33 -23.25
N VAL A 165 23.78 5.23 -23.80
CA VAL A 165 24.46 3.97 -24.14
C VAL A 165 25.06 3.42 -22.86
N ILE A 166 24.65 2.21 -22.48
CA ILE A 166 25.16 1.49 -21.33
C ILE A 166 25.86 0.20 -21.77
N GLU A 167 26.80 -0.26 -20.95
CA GLU A 167 27.30 -1.63 -20.99
C GLU A 167 26.69 -2.38 -19.81
N ARG A 168 25.75 -3.28 -20.09
CA ARG A 168 24.91 -3.97 -19.09
C ARG A 168 25.72 -4.75 -18.07
N THR A 169 26.87 -5.31 -18.45
CA THR A 169 27.78 -5.97 -17.52
C THR A 169 29.23 -5.71 -17.92
N VAL A 170 29.99 -5.07 -17.03
CA VAL A 170 31.43 -4.92 -17.14
C VAL A 170 32.13 -5.78 -16.10
N PHE A 171 32.97 -6.70 -16.55
CA PHE A 171 33.84 -7.49 -15.68
C PHE A 171 35.17 -6.76 -15.47
N TYR A 172 35.43 -6.32 -14.24
CA TYR A 172 36.65 -5.61 -13.89
C TYR A 172 36.98 -5.87 -12.42
N ASN A 173 38.24 -6.10 -12.09
CA ASN A 173 38.65 -6.25 -10.69
C ASN A 173 38.89 -4.87 -10.08
N GLY A 174 37.88 -4.32 -9.41
CA GLY A 174 37.98 -3.08 -8.66
C GLY A 174 38.94 -3.19 -7.49
N ASP A 175 39.59 -2.08 -7.12
CA ASP A 175 40.49 -2.03 -5.97
C ASP A 175 39.73 -2.26 -4.64
N ASN A 176 38.41 -2.07 -4.65
CA ASN A 176 37.52 -2.32 -3.52
C ASN A 176 37.02 -3.78 -3.42
N GLY A 177 37.35 -4.63 -4.40
CA GLY A 177 36.96 -6.05 -4.45
C GLY A 177 35.72 -6.37 -5.28
N GLU A 178 35.00 -5.36 -5.81
CA GLU A 178 33.94 -5.60 -6.80
C GLU A 178 34.54 -6.19 -8.09
N THR A 179 33.85 -7.15 -8.69
CA THR A 179 34.31 -7.84 -9.92
C THR A 179 33.34 -7.71 -11.09
N VAL A 180 32.14 -7.22 -10.83
CA VAL A 180 31.03 -7.07 -11.76
C VAL A 180 30.46 -5.68 -11.54
N PHE A 181 30.29 -4.92 -12.63
CA PHE A 181 29.72 -3.59 -12.61
C PHE A 181 28.57 -3.54 -13.63
N PRO A 182 27.31 -3.50 -13.19
CA PRO A 182 26.17 -3.52 -14.09
C PRO A 182 25.83 -2.13 -14.62
N ASN A 183 25.23 -2.10 -15.81
CA ASN A 183 24.63 -0.92 -16.45
C ASN A 183 25.54 0.32 -16.55
N VAL A 184 26.85 0.12 -16.75
CA VAL A 184 27.85 1.19 -16.80
C VAL A 184 27.55 2.15 -17.95
N MET A 185 27.35 3.45 -17.66
CA MET A 185 27.18 4.46 -18.69
C MET A 185 28.48 4.62 -19.49
N ARG A 186 28.36 4.49 -20.81
CA ARG A 186 29.45 4.70 -21.77
C ARG A 186 29.34 6.06 -22.46
N LEU A 187 28.13 6.43 -22.88
CA LEU A 187 27.88 7.67 -23.63
C LEU A 187 26.43 8.12 -23.46
N MET A 188 26.17 9.42 -23.41
CA MET A 188 24.85 10.02 -23.53
C MET A 188 24.72 10.76 -24.88
N LEU A 189 23.53 10.67 -25.47
CA LEU A 189 23.21 11.13 -26.82
C LEU A 189 22.11 12.22 -26.80
N PRO A 190 22.26 13.27 -27.64
CA PRO A 190 23.47 13.62 -28.40
C PRO A 190 24.63 14.07 -27.50
N ASP A 191 24.30 14.48 -26.26
CA ASP A 191 25.20 14.84 -25.18
C ASP A 191 24.51 14.57 -23.81
N THR A 192 25.06 15.09 -22.71
CA THR A 192 24.50 14.87 -21.36
C THR A 192 23.15 15.55 -21.12
N ASP A 193 22.88 16.67 -21.78
CA ASP A 193 21.64 17.43 -21.58
C ASP A 193 20.47 16.72 -22.27
N GLY A 194 20.75 16.03 -23.39
CA GLY A 194 19.77 15.30 -24.18
C GLY A 194 19.12 16.19 -25.25
N GLU A 195 17.97 15.76 -25.76
CA GLU A 195 17.17 16.56 -26.71
C GLU A 195 16.06 17.29 -25.98
N LEU A 196 15.87 18.57 -26.30
CA LEU A 196 14.71 19.32 -25.82
C LEU A 196 13.42 18.69 -26.37
N LEU A 197 12.51 18.33 -25.49
CA LEU A 197 11.28 17.61 -25.84
C LEU A 197 10.06 18.47 -25.57
N THR A 198 9.27 18.70 -26.61
CA THR A 198 7.84 18.99 -26.44
C THR A 198 7.10 17.67 -26.54
N LEU A 199 6.40 17.28 -25.48
CA LEU A 199 5.63 16.03 -25.50
C LEU A 199 4.63 16.07 -26.66
N PRO A 200 4.54 14.99 -27.47
CA PRO A 200 3.61 14.96 -28.59
C PRO A 200 2.17 15.08 -28.09
N ALA A 201 1.27 15.51 -28.99
CA ALA A 201 -0.15 15.52 -28.67
C ALA A 201 -0.64 14.10 -28.31
N ASN A 202 -1.67 14.00 -27.47
CA ASN A 202 -2.27 12.73 -27.09
C ASN A 202 -2.65 11.90 -28.34
N GLY A 203 -2.27 10.62 -28.34
CA GLY A 203 -2.43 9.69 -29.46
C GLY A 203 -1.40 9.86 -30.58
N SER A 204 -0.37 10.69 -30.40
CA SER A 204 0.71 10.93 -31.37
C SER A 204 2.08 10.59 -30.77
N ASP A 205 3.07 10.47 -31.66
CA ASP A 205 4.46 10.20 -31.33
C ASP A 205 5.44 11.18 -31.99
N THR A 206 6.65 11.23 -31.44
CA THR A 206 7.83 11.87 -32.05
C THR A 206 8.99 10.88 -32.01
N THR A 207 9.64 10.63 -33.15
CA THR A 207 10.84 9.78 -33.23
C THR A 207 12.11 10.63 -33.33
N PHE A 208 13.08 10.32 -32.48
CA PHE A 208 14.42 10.88 -32.49
C PHE A 208 15.41 9.87 -33.07
N TYR A 209 16.42 10.39 -33.77
CA TYR A 209 17.46 9.58 -34.41
C TYR A 209 18.83 10.03 -33.93
N PHE A 210 19.60 9.08 -33.41
CA PHE A 210 20.97 9.28 -32.98
C PHE A 210 21.89 8.25 -33.63
N THR A 211 23.18 8.57 -33.64
CA THR A 211 24.22 7.62 -34.03
C THR A 211 25.37 7.69 -33.06
N TYR A 212 25.99 6.55 -32.75
CA TYR A 212 27.26 6.51 -32.05
C TYR A 212 28.19 5.47 -32.68
N THR A 213 29.49 5.64 -32.46
CA THR A 213 30.49 4.64 -32.84
C THR A 213 30.92 3.91 -31.59
N GLN A 214 30.77 2.59 -31.57
CA GLN A 214 31.22 1.72 -30.49
C GLN A 214 32.75 1.84 -30.32
N ASP A 215 33.22 2.05 -29.09
CA ASP A 215 34.62 1.90 -28.74
C ASP A 215 35.02 0.42 -28.74
N SER A 216 36.21 0.13 -29.26
CA SER A 216 36.79 -1.23 -29.27
C SER A 216 36.98 -1.85 -27.88
N ALA A 217 37.02 -1.05 -26.82
CA ALA A 217 37.13 -1.51 -25.45
C ALA A 217 35.79 -1.98 -24.85
N TRP A 218 34.65 -1.63 -25.47
CA TRP A 218 33.33 -2.02 -24.98
C TRP A 218 32.95 -3.40 -25.49
N ASN A 219 32.27 -4.21 -24.67
CA ASN A 219 31.76 -5.50 -25.09
C ASN A 219 30.48 -5.34 -25.94
N PRO A 220 30.49 -5.66 -27.26
CA PRO A 220 29.32 -5.45 -28.12
C PRO A 220 28.07 -6.21 -27.67
N SER A 221 28.20 -7.38 -27.01
CA SER A 221 27.04 -8.16 -26.55
C SER A 221 26.37 -7.59 -25.29
N GLU A 222 27.06 -6.66 -24.62
CA GLU A 222 26.58 -6.00 -23.41
C GLU A 222 26.11 -4.58 -23.67
N LEU A 223 26.26 -4.05 -24.89
CA LEU A 223 25.76 -2.74 -25.24
C LEU A 223 24.23 -2.71 -25.30
N ALA A 224 23.66 -1.70 -24.68
CA ALA A 224 22.23 -1.43 -24.68
C ALA A 224 21.98 0.08 -24.62
N ILE A 225 20.77 0.48 -24.99
CA ILE A 225 20.31 1.87 -24.90
C ILE A 225 19.22 1.96 -23.84
N VAL A 226 19.32 2.96 -22.96
CA VAL A 226 18.24 3.36 -22.05
C VAL A 226 17.89 4.81 -22.36
N ALA A 227 16.63 5.09 -22.67
CA ALA A 227 16.14 6.45 -22.89
C ALA A 227 15.08 6.80 -21.86
N PHE A 228 15.04 8.06 -21.42
CA PHE A 228 14.11 8.52 -20.41
C PHE A 228 13.72 9.98 -20.62
N VAL A 229 12.48 10.31 -20.27
CA VAL A 229 11.93 11.67 -20.36
C VAL A 229 11.92 12.28 -18.97
N GLN A 230 12.59 13.42 -18.80
CA GLN A 230 12.82 14.06 -17.51
C GLN A 230 12.49 15.56 -17.54
N ASP A 231 11.84 16.05 -16.49
CA ASP A 231 11.63 17.48 -16.21
C ASP A 231 12.82 18.04 -15.42
N ASP A 232 13.45 19.11 -15.89
CA ASP A 232 14.66 19.65 -15.24
C ASP A 232 14.42 20.50 -13.99
N PHE A 233 13.21 20.98 -13.78
CA PHE A 233 12.87 21.72 -12.58
C PHE A 233 12.67 20.78 -11.39
N SER A 234 11.82 19.77 -11.57
CA SER A 234 11.52 18.79 -10.52
C SER A 234 12.51 17.63 -10.46
N LYS A 235 13.29 17.44 -11.53
CA LYS A 235 14.11 16.24 -11.82
C LYS A 235 13.29 14.96 -11.98
N GLU A 236 11.97 15.02 -12.00
CA GLU A 236 11.13 13.84 -12.15
C GLU A 236 11.34 13.20 -13.53
N VAL A 237 11.51 11.89 -13.54
CA VAL A 237 11.47 11.07 -14.75
C VAL A 237 10.03 10.58 -14.96
N PHE A 238 9.42 10.95 -16.08
CA PHE A 238 8.04 10.56 -16.39
C PHE A 238 7.93 9.10 -16.79
N ASN A 239 8.87 8.62 -17.60
CA ASN A 239 9.05 7.21 -17.91
C ASN A 239 10.44 6.96 -18.51
N CYS A 240 10.83 5.71 -18.62
CA CYS A 240 11.98 5.25 -19.39
C CYS A 240 11.59 4.11 -20.35
N GLY A 241 12.50 3.76 -21.25
CA GLY A 241 12.43 2.59 -22.11
C GLY A 241 13.84 2.16 -22.51
N SER A 242 14.01 0.93 -22.98
CA SER A 242 15.32 0.41 -23.37
C SER A 242 15.28 -0.48 -24.60
N SER A 243 16.45 -0.67 -25.22
CA SER A 243 16.61 -1.55 -26.39
C SER A 243 16.46 -3.05 -26.05
N PHE A 244 16.22 -3.38 -24.79
CA PHE A 244 16.04 -4.73 -24.27
C PHE A 244 14.73 -4.87 -23.48
N ASP A 245 13.79 -3.93 -23.68
CA ASP A 245 12.45 -4.07 -23.15
C ASP A 245 11.78 -5.34 -23.71
N PRO A 246 11.08 -6.13 -22.88
CA PRO A 246 10.32 -7.27 -23.37
C PRO A 246 9.33 -6.85 -24.47
N THR A 247 9.20 -7.68 -25.49
CA THR A 247 8.24 -7.43 -26.59
C THR A 247 6.78 -7.56 -26.13
N ALA A 248 6.53 -8.36 -25.10
CA ALA A 248 5.22 -8.45 -24.46
C ALA A 248 4.99 -7.21 -23.59
N ASN A 249 3.81 -6.61 -23.67
CA ASN A 249 3.36 -5.59 -22.72
C ASN A 249 1.98 -5.96 -22.16
N VAL A 250 1.84 -5.88 -20.84
CA VAL A 250 0.54 -6.01 -20.14
C VAL A 250 0.36 -4.77 -19.28
N VAL A 251 -0.55 -3.88 -19.68
CA VAL A 251 -0.72 -2.56 -19.04
C VAL A 251 -2.15 -2.43 -18.50
N ASN A 252 -2.28 -1.82 -17.32
CA ASN A 252 -3.58 -1.46 -16.76
C ASN A 252 -4.12 -0.21 -17.45
N ASN A 253 -5.38 -0.24 -17.88
CA ASN A 253 -6.06 0.98 -18.34
C ASN A 253 -6.81 1.70 -17.22
N GLU A 254 -7.06 1.01 -16.11
CA GLU A 254 -7.96 1.45 -15.05
C GLU A 254 -7.35 1.23 -13.66
N ASN A 255 -8.19 1.32 -12.64
CA ASN A 255 -7.85 1.03 -11.26
C ASN A 255 -7.27 -0.38 -11.14
N VAL A 256 -6.27 -0.54 -10.26
CA VAL A 256 -5.65 -1.84 -9.99
C VAL A 256 -6.21 -2.52 -8.75
N THR A 257 -7.07 -1.83 -8.00
CA THR A 257 -7.76 -2.34 -6.83
C THR A 257 -9.28 -2.21 -7.00
N SER A 258 -10.05 -3.09 -6.37
CA SER A 258 -11.51 -3.01 -6.34
C SER A 258 -12.10 -3.48 -5.00
N ALA A 259 -13.17 -2.83 -4.56
CA ALA A 259 -14.05 -3.34 -3.51
C ALA A 259 -14.94 -4.44 -4.08
N GLY A 260 -14.72 -5.67 -3.64
CA GLY A 260 -15.46 -6.85 -4.07
C GLY A 260 -16.69 -7.15 -3.20
N MET A 261 -17.70 -7.76 -3.81
CA MET A 261 -18.87 -8.31 -3.10
C MET A 261 -19.01 -9.81 -3.40
N PRO A 262 -19.40 -10.64 -2.41
CA PRO A 262 -19.58 -12.07 -2.62
C PRO A 262 -20.53 -12.38 -3.79
N GLY A 263 -20.05 -13.16 -4.77
CA GLY A 263 -20.80 -13.57 -5.95
C GLY A 263 -20.98 -12.50 -7.04
N ILE A 264 -20.37 -11.31 -6.87
CA ILE A 264 -20.39 -10.23 -7.87
C ILE A 264 -19.00 -10.12 -8.51
N VAL A 265 -18.98 -10.00 -9.84
CA VAL A 265 -17.72 -9.83 -10.59
C VAL A 265 -17.19 -8.40 -10.39
N SER A 266 -15.92 -8.30 -10.01
CA SER A 266 -15.07 -7.13 -10.18
C SER A 266 -14.21 -7.36 -11.42
N ASP A 267 -14.39 -6.55 -12.46
CA ASP A 267 -13.58 -6.61 -13.68
C ASP A 267 -12.45 -5.58 -13.67
N PHE A 268 -11.33 -5.95 -14.28
CA PHE A 268 -10.17 -5.08 -14.46
C PHE A 268 -9.78 -5.06 -15.93
N SER A 269 -9.75 -3.87 -16.53
CA SER A 269 -9.39 -3.68 -17.94
C SER A 269 -7.88 -3.50 -18.12
N LEU A 270 -7.30 -4.42 -18.88
CA LEU A 270 -5.90 -4.49 -19.27
C LEU A 270 -5.75 -4.37 -20.80
N GLN A 271 -4.54 -4.09 -21.26
CA GLN A 271 -4.12 -4.26 -22.66
C GLN A 271 -2.96 -5.23 -22.74
N ALA A 272 -3.06 -6.15 -23.70
CA ALA A 272 -1.94 -6.92 -24.21
C ALA A 272 -1.39 -6.25 -25.47
N GLU A 273 -0.10 -6.00 -25.53
CA GLU A 273 0.56 -5.43 -26.70
C GLU A 273 1.80 -6.23 -27.09
N ASN A 274 2.06 -6.30 -28.39
CA ASN A 274 3.31 -6.76 -28.97
C ASN A 274 4.11 -5.53 -29.47
N SER A 275 5.12 -5.10 -28.73
CA SER A 275 6.06 -4.04 -29.17
C SER A 275 7.18 -4.57 -30.07
N GLY A 276 7.18 -5.88 -30.36
CA GLY A 276 8.06 -6.50 -31.33
C GLY A 276 7.73 -6.13 -32.77
N LYS A 277 8.66 -6.46 -33.68
CA LYS A 277 8.54 -6.17 -35.12
C LYS A 277 7.88 -7.29 -35.92
N GLU A 278 7.70 -8.46 -35.30
CA GLU A 278 7.16 -9.68 -35.91
C GLU A 278 5.96 -10.21 -35.11
N THR A 279 5.08 -10.94 -35.76
CA THR A 279 3.94 -11.59 -35.09
C THR A 279 4.45 -12.56 -34.03
N GLU A 280 3.91 -12.46 -32.81
CA GLU A 280 4.32 -13.29 -31.67
C GLU A 280 3.12 -14.05 -31.10
N ASN A 281 3.40 -15.20 -30.48
CA ASN A 281 2.45 -15.92 -29.67
C ASN A 281 2.87 -15.81 -28.20
N TYR A 282 2.01 -15.22 -27.36
CA TYR A 282 2.28 -15.09 -25.94
C TYR A 282 1.48 -16.13 -25.15
N ARG A 283 2.12 -16.78 -24.19
CA ARG A 283 1.41 -17.57 -23.17
C ARG A 283 1.02 -16.64 -22.03
N TYR A 284 -0.29 -16.41 -21.89
CA TYR A 284 -0.90 -15.75 -20.74
C TYR A 284 -1.27 -16.80 -19.69
N SER A 285 -0.98 -16.52 -18.41
CA SER A 285 -1.44 -17.32 -17.27
C SER A 285 -1.81 -16.44 -16.09
N ILE A 286 -2.85 -16.82 -15.36
CA ILE A 286 -3.30 -16.12 -14.15
C ILE A 286 -2.94 -16.91 -12.90
N SER A 287 -2.51 -16.23 -11.85
CA SER A 287 -2.24 -16.80 -10.52
C SER A 287 -2.81 -15.91 -9.42
N SER A 288 -3.09 -16.47 -8.24
CA SER A 288 -3.63 -15.70 -7.11
C SER A 288 -3.29 -16.30 -5.75
N ASN A 289 -3.38 -15.46 -4.71
CA ASN A 289 -3.35 -15.88 -3.30
C ASN A 289 -4.76 -15.88 -2.66
N ALA A 290 -5.81 -15.88 -3.48
CA ALA A 290 -7.18 -15.69 -3.03
C ALA A 290 -7.70 -16.83 -2.14
N PRO A 291 -8.69 -16.57 -1.25
CA PRO A 291 -9.41 -17.64 -0.57
C PRO A 291 -9.98 -18.67 -1.55
N SER A 292 -10.07 -19.93 -1.13
CA SER A 292 -10.44 -21.05 -2.02
C SER A 292 -11.85 -20.99 -2.59
N ASP A 293 -12.74 -20.17 -2.01
CA ASP A 293 -14.10 -19.93 -2.49
C ASP A 293 -14.22 -18.72 -3.44
N TRP A 294 -13.10 -18.03 -3.71
CA TRP A 294 -13.03 -16.99 -4.73
C TRP A 294 -12.65 -17.62 -6.08
N SER A 295 -13.01 -16.97 -7.18
CA SER A 295 -12.65 -17.42 -8.53
C SER A 295 -12.22 -16.25 -9.40
N ALA A 296 -11.32 -16.51 -10.34
CA ALA A 296 -10.97 -15.53 -11.38
C ALA A 296 -10.86 -16.18 -12.75
N THR A 297 -11.14 -15.37 -13.76
CA THR A 297 -10.90 -15.67 -15.16
C THR A 297 -10.25 -14.47 -15.83
N PHE A 298 -9.61 -14.69 -16.98
CA PHE A 298 -9.25 -13.59 -17.87
C PHE A 298 -9.87 -13.82 -19.25
N MET A 299 -10.27 -12.74 -19.90
CA MET A 299 -10.88 -12.78 -21.23
C MET A 299 -9.98 -12.06 -22.23
N VAL A 300 -9.74 -12.68 -23.38
CA VAL A 300 -9.00 -12.08 -24.50
C VAL A 300 -9.82 -12.27 -25.76
N ASN A 301 -10.09 -11.18 -26.51
CA ASN A 301 -10.90 -11.23 -27.74
C ASN A 301 -12.27 -11.92 -27.56
N GLY A 302 -12.91 -11.74 -26.41
CA GLY A 302 -14.23 -12.33 -26.11
C GLY A 302 -14.19 -13.83 -25.75
N VAL A 303 -13.00 -14.41 -25.57
CA VAL A 303 -12.82 -15.80 -25.11
C VAL A 303 -12.30 -15.80 -23.67
N THR A 304 -13.01 -16.48 -22.77
CA THR A 304 -12.68 -16.58 -21.35
C THR A 304 -11.80 -17.78 -21.04
N TYR A 305 -10.80 -17.57 -20.19
CA TYR A 305 -9.84 -18.57 -19.73
C TYR A 305 -9.72 -18.53 -18.21
N SER A 306 -9.49 -19.67 -17.58
CA SER A 306 -9.42 -19.81 -16.12
C SER A 306 -8.04 -20.19 -15.58
N ASP A 307 -7.06 -20.41 -16.45
CA ASP A 307 -5.70 -20.83 -16.06
C ASP A 307 -4.67 -20.23 -17.02
N SER A 308 -4.61 -20.72 -18.27
CA SER A 308 -3.70 -20.18 -19.27
C SER A 308 -4.23 -20.24 -20.70
N ALA A 309 -3.68 -19.40 -21.57
CA ALA A 309 -4.03 -19.31 -22.99
C ALA A 309 -2.81 -18.91 -23.83
N PHE A 310 -2.79 -19.35 -25.08
CA PHE A 310 -1.83 -18.87 -26.10
C PHE A 310 -2.54 -17.85 -26.99
N ILE A 311 -2.02 -16.63 -27.04
CA ILE A 311 -2.62 -15.52 -27.76
C ILE A 311 -1.62 -15.01 -28.79
N THR A 312 -2.01 -15.06 -30.07
CA THR A 312 -1.24 -14.48 -31.16
C THR A 312 -1.55 -12.99 -31.28
N ILE A 313 -0.50 -12.16 -31.31
CA ILE A 313 -0.58 -10.70 -31.38
C ILE A 313 0.34 -10.21 -32.50
N GLU A 314 -0.24 -9.45 -33.44
CA GLU A 314 0.50 -8.84 -34.55
C GLU A 314 1.41 -7.68 -34.07
N PRO A 315 2.48 -7.32 -34.82
CA PRO A 315 3.35 -6.21 -34.46
C PRO A 315 2.59 -4.90 -34.22
N GLY A 316 2.83 -4.25 -33.09
CA GLY A 316 2.17 -3.00 -32.69
C GLY A 316 0.66 -3.14 -32.41
N GLN A 317 0.11 -4.35 -32.42
CA GLN A 317 -1.28 -4.59 -32.08
C GLN A 317 -1.46 -4.54 -30.57
N SER A 318 -2.54 -3.88 -30.15
CA SER A 318 -3.04 -3.90 -28.77
C SER A 318 -4.37 -4.65 -28.73
N LEU A 319 -4.50 -5.62 -27.81
CA LEU A 319 -5.68 -6.43 -27.58
C LEU A 319 -6.22 -6.18 -26.17
N PRO A 320 -7.53 -5.92 -26.01
CA PRO A 320 -8.13 -5.78 -24.70
C PRO A 320 -8.12 -7.13 -23.97
N ILE A 321 -7.71 -7.09 -22.71
CA ILE A 321 -7.84 -8.18 -21.75
C ILE A 321 -8.70 -7.70 -20.59
N THR A 322 -9.64 -8.51 -20.13
CA THR A 322 -10.26 -8.29 -18.81
C THR A 322 -9.82 -9.37 -17.84
N VAL A 323 -9.55 -8.99 -16.59
CA VAL A 323 -9.43 -9.94 -15.48
C VAL A 323 -10.70 -9.80 -14.65
N ASP A 324 -11.47 -10.88 -14.59
CA ASP A 324 -12.77 -10.92 -13.92
C ASP A 324 -12.60 -11.72 -12.63
N VAL A 325 -12.77 -11.06 -11.49
CA VAL A 325 -12.65 -11.66 -10.15
C VAL A 325 -14.02 -11.73 -9.50
N THR A 326 -14.41 -12.91 -9.01
CA THR A 326 -15.63 -13.10 -8.23
C THR A 326 -15.27 -13.52 -6.80
N PRO A 327 -15.41 -12.63 -5.80
CA PRO A 327 -15.21 -13.00 -4.41
C PRO A 327 -16.21 -14.05 -3.93
N GLY A 328 -15.75 -14.93 -3.04
CA GLY A 328 -16.57 -15.83 -2.26
C GLY A 328 -17.11 -15.16 -0.99
N THR A 329 -17.63 -15.97 -0.06
CA THR A 329 -18.10 -15.49 1.25
C THR A 329 -16.98 -15.30 2.27
N THR A 330 -15.83 -15.95 2.07
CA THR A 330 -14.66 -15.77 2.95
C THR A 330 -14.14 -14.35 2.80
N PRO A 331 -14.09 -13.55 3.88
CA PRO A 331 -13.45 -12.24 3.86
C PRO A 331 -11.98 -12.35 3.47
N GLY A 332 -11.49 -11.42 2.66
CA GLY A 332 -10.10 -11.45 2.25
C GLY A 332 -9.67 -10.24 1.44
N PHE A 333 -8.35 -10.13 1.30
CA PHE A 333 -7.67 -9.30 0.31
C PHE A 333 -6.86 -10.25 -0.57
N ALA A 334 -7.15 -10.24 -1.87
CA ALA A 334 -6.55 -11.15 -2.82
C ALA A 334 -5.85 -10.40 -3.95
N GLN A 335 -4.67 -10.89 -4.30
CA GLN A 335 -3.86 -10.50 -5.43
C GLN A 335 -4.08 -11.48 -6.59
N TYR A 336 -4.25 -10.95 -7.79
CA TYR A 336 -4.32 -11.70 -9.04
C TYR A 336 -3.25 -11.19 -9.99
N THR A 337 -2.34 -12.07 -10.41
CA THR A 337 -1.25 -11.72 -11.31
C THR A 337 -1.43 -12.41 -12.64
N LEU A 338 -1.62 -11.62 -13.70
CA LEU A 338 -1.62 -12.07 -15.08
C LEU A 338 -0.22 -11.95 -15.66
N THR A 339 0.37 -13.07 -16.06
CA THR A 339 1.72 -13.16 -16.60
C THR A 339 1.69 -13.53 -18.08
N ALA A 340 2.41 -12.77 -18.90
CA ALA A 340 2.67 -13.03 -20.31
C ALA A 340 4.12 -13.46 -20.52
N THR A 341 4.33 -14.51 -21.32
CA THR A 341 5.66 -15.00 -21.73
C THR A 341 5.68 -15.18 -23.23
N SER A 342 6.77 -14.76 -23.89
CA SER A 342 6.94 -15.04 -25.32
C SER A 342 7.13 -16.53 -25.55
N VAL A 343 6.47 -17.08 -26.57
CA VAL A 343 6.65 -18.47 -26.97
C VAL A 343 7.87 -18.61 -27.88
N SER A 344 8.12 -17.62 -28.74
CA SER A 344 9.27 -17.67 -29.66
C SER A 344 10.58 -17.23 -29.02
N HIS A 345 10.50 -16.40 -27.97
CA HIS A 345 11.61 -15.89 -27.16
C HIS A 345 11.43 -16.25 -25.67
N PRO A 346 11.44 -17.55 -25.29
CA PRO A 346 11.23 -17.97 -23.90
C PRO A 346 12.34 -17.53 -22.93
N GLU A 347 13.47 -17.03 -23.44
CA GLU A 347 14.54 -16.40 -22.69
C GLU A 347 14.23 -14.97 -22.23
N ASP A 348 13.23 -14.31 -22.83
CA ASP A 348 12.79 -12.97 -22.41
C ASP A 348 12.13 -13.05 -21.04
N ASP A 349 12.37 -12.02 -20.21
CA ASP A 349 11.74 -11.95 -18.90
C ASP A 349 10.22 -11.87 -19.01
N ALA A 350 9.54 -12.66 -18.17
CA ALA A 350 8.09 -12.66 -18.10
C ALA A 350 7.55 -11.28 -17.70
N VAL A 351 6.44 -10.89 -18.33
CA VAL A 351 5.78 -9.62 -18.07
C VAL A 351 4.54 -9.88 -17.28
N SER A 352 4.41 -9.26 -16.11
CA SER A 352 3.27 -9.49 -15.23
C SER A 352 2.55 -8.19 -14.92
N ASN A 353 1.24 -8.30 -14.76
CA ASN A 353 0.40 -7.24 -14.24
C ASN A 353 -0.46 -7.79 -13.11
N THR A 354 -0.61 -7.01 -12.05
CA THR A 354 -1.25 -7.44 -10.82
C THR A 354 -2.43 -6.52 -10.48
N VAL A 355 -3.57 -7.14 -10.19
CA VAL A 355 -4.77 -6.49 -9.70
C VAL A 355 -5.20 -7.06 -8.36
N TYR A 356 -5.95 -6.29 -7.57
CA TYR A 356 -6.27 -6.63 -6.19
C TYR A 356 -7.76 -6.46 -5.90
N VAL A 357 -8.34 -7.41 -5.15
CA VAL A 357 -9.73 -7.33 -4.69
C VAL A 357 -9.79 -7.50 -3.18
N ILE A 358 -10.49 -6.60 -2.51
CA ILE A 358 -10.79 -6.68 -1.08
C ILE A 358 -12.29 -6.92 -0.89
N SER A 359 -12.68 -7.92 -0.11
CA SER A 359 -14.09 -8.24 0.12
C SER A 359 -14.34 -8.71 1.54
N GLY A 360 -15.45 -8.25 2.15
CA GLY A 360 -15.89 -8.67 3.47
C GLY A 360 -15.03 -8.19 4.66
N ILE A 361 -14.09 -7.27 4.44
CA ILE A 361 -13.17 -6.78 5.47
C ILE A 361 -13.76 -5.58 6.22
N THR A 362 -13.66 -5.59 7.54
CA THR A 362 -13.99 -4.47 8.44
C THR A 362 -12.79 -3.93 9.20
N ASP A 363 -11.80 -4.77 9.49
CA ASP A 363 -10.61 -4.40 10.27
C ASP A 363 -9.36 -4.64 9.43
N LEU A 364 -8.68 -3.56 9.02
CA LEU A 364 -7.53 -3.64 8.14
C LEU A 364 -6.25 -3.38 8.92
N VAL A 365 -5.32 -4.33 8.92
CA VAL A 365 -3.94 -4.07 9.32
C VAL A 365 -3.19 -3.47 8.14
N VAL A 366 -2.59 -2.31 8.33
CA VAL A 366 -1.70 -1.72 7.33
C VAL A 366 -0.29 -1.77 7.88
N ASN A 367 0.61 -2.50 7.21
CA ASN A 367 2.02 -2.52 7.57
C ASN A 367 2.72 -1.36 6.88
N ASN A 368 3.55 -0.60 7.61
CA ASN A 368 4.40 0.38 6.98
C ASN A 368 5.45 -0.32 6.08
N ASP A 369 5.45 0.08 4.81
CA ASP A 369 6.34 -0.41 3.77
C ASP A 369 7.75 0.23 3.82
N GLY A 370 7.95 1.26 4.64
CA GLY A 370 9.26 1.88 4.89
C GLY A 370 10.27 0.89 5.49
N ASN A 371 11.55 1.14 5.24
CA ASN A 371 12.61 0.31 5.79
C ASN A 371 12.74 0.54 7.30
N LYS A 372 13.21 -0.49 7.99
CA LYS A 372 13.57 -0.43 9.40
C LYS A 372 14.60 0.66 9.66
N GLY A 373 14.55 1.25 10.86
CA GLY A 373 15.35 2.43 11.20
C GLY A 373 16.87 2.26 11.23
N ASP A 374 17.38 1.04 11.17
CA ASP A 374 18.82 0.75 11.00
C ASP A 374 19.24 0.67 9.53
N GLY A 375 18.30 0.87 8.59
CA GLY A 375 18.53 0.85 7.15
C GLY A 375 18.48 -0.55 6.53
N GLU A 376 18.19 -1.59 7.31
CA GLU A 376 17.99 -2.95 6.78
C GLU A 376 16.67 -3.03 5.98
N ALA A 377 16.64 -3.88 4.94
CA ALA A 377 15.48 -4.04 4.04
C ALA A 377 14.26 -4.74 4.68
N GLU A 378 14.27 -4.93 5.99
CA GLU A 378 13.12 -5.40 6.77
C GLU A 378 12.15 -4.23 6.99
N ASN A 379 10.84 -4.50 7.02
CA ASN A 379 9.81 -3.48 7.27
C ASN A 379 8.82 -3.95 8.34
N ALA A 380 7.77 -3.15 8.58
CA ALA A 380 6.82 -3.43 9.66
C ALA A 380 6.02 -4.72 9.44
N SER A 381 5.94 -5.27 8.22
CA SER A 381 5.25 -6.55 7.95
C SER A 381 5.85 -7.74 8.72
N HIS A 382 7.11 -7.63 9.19
CA HIS A 382 7.67 -8.57 10.13
C HIS A 382 6.78 -8.78 11.37
N TRP A 383 6.06 -7.75 11.76
CA TRP A 383 5.18 -7.71 12.93
C TRP A 383 3.70 -7.90 12.64
N GLU A 384 3.33 -8.13 11.39
CA GLU A 384 1.95 -8.30 10.97
C GLU A 384 1.20 -9.32 11.85
N SER A 385 1.85 -10.45 12.12
CA SER A 385 1.26 -11.54 12.91
C SER A 385 0.83 -11.11 14.32
N VAL A 386 1.47 -10.08 14.90
CA VAL A 386 1.09 -9.53 16.21
C VAL A 386 -0.29 -8.88 16.13
N TYR A 387 -0.54 -8.10 15.09
CA TYR A 387 -1.81 -7.41 14.88
C TYR A 387 -2.93 -8.37 14.51
N LEU A 388 -2.66 -9.30 13.58
CA LEU A 388 -3.62 -10.31 13.17
C LEU A 388 -4.03 -11.21 14.35
N GLN A 389 -3.08 -11.61 15.20
CA GLN A 389 -3.38 -12.36 16.40
C GLN A 389 -4.21 -11.55 17.40
N GLY A 390 -3.87 -10.27 17.63
CA GLY A 390 -4.64 -9.39 18.50
C GLY A 390 -6.09 -9.22 18.05
N LEU A 391 -6.32 -9.02 16.74
CA LEU A 391 -7.67 -8.95 16.15
C LEU A 391 -8.43 -10.26 16.27
N SER A 392 -7.77 -11.39 16.02
CA SER A 392 -8.34 -12.73 16.21
C SER A 392 -8.77 -12.96 17.67
N THR A 393 -7.89 -12.64 18.63
CA THR A 393 -8.17 -12.73 20.07
C THR A 393 -9.31 -11.78 20.49
N SER A 394 -9.48 -10.67 19.78
CA SER A 394 -10.58 -9.72 20.00
C SER A 394 -11.94 -10.23 19.51
N GLY A 395 -11.94 -11.28 18.69
CA GLY A 395 -13.14 -11.87 18.09
C GLY A 395 -13.46 -11.33 16.69
N SER A 396 -12.56 -10.56 16.07
CA SER A 396 -12.74 -10.18 14.66
C SER A 396 -12.63 -11.42 13.77
N THR A 397 -13.52 -11.51 12.79
CA THR A 397 -13.53 -12.57 11.76
C THR A 397 -13.43 -12.01 10.34
N THR A 398 -13.32 -10.68 10.24
CA THR A 398 -13.42 -9.89 9.00
C THR A 398 -12.21 -8.97 8.92
N TYR A 399 -11.01 -9.54 9.12
CA TYR A 399 -9.75 -8.81 9.10
C TYR A 399 -8.79 -9.34 8.03
N THR A 400 -7.90 -8.46 7.57
CA THR A 400 -6.79 -8.79 6.66
C THR A 400 -5.65 -7.81 6.89
N SER A 401 -4.51 -8.04 6.23
CA SER A 401 -3.40 -7.11 6.15
C SER A 401 -3.05 -6.73 4.71
N MET A 402 -2.37 -5.58 4.56
CA MET A 402 -1.66 -5.17 3.34
C MET A 402 -0.55 -4.16 3.68
N GLY A 403 0.35 -3.90 2.73
CA GLY A 403 1.35 -2.83 2.83
C GLY A 403 0.74 -1.43 2.65
N SER A 404 1.38 -0.40 3.21
CA SER A 404 0.90 1.00 3.16
C SER A 404 0.86 1.58 1.74
N GLY A 405 1.72 1.15 0.82
CA GLY A 405 1.68 1.56 -0.59
C GLY A 405 0.40 1.05 -1.28
N ILE A 406 0.08 -0.22 -1.09
CA ILE A 406 -1.18 -0.81 -1.60
C ILE A 406 -2.40 -0.23 -0.89
N ALA A 407 -2.33 0.01 0.43
CA ALA A 407 -3.42 0.65 1.17
C ALA A 407 -3.69 2.07 0.67
N THR A 408 -2.64 2.84 0.35
CA THR A 408 -2.73 4.17 -0.25
C THR A 408 -3.47 4.11 -1.60
N LYS A 409 -3.11 3.14 -2.44
CA LYS A 409 -3.77 2.91 -3.73
C LYS A 409 -5.23 2.48 -3.56
N ALA A 410 -5.49 1.50 -2.70
CA ALA A 410 -6.83 1.01 -2.42
C ALA A 410 -7.74 2.11 -1.84
N SER A 411 -7.20 3.01 -1.03
CA SER A 411 -7.94 4.16 -0.53
C SER A 411 -8.26 5.16 -1.65
N SER A 412 -7.28 5.52 -2.48
CA SER A 412 -7.47 6.50 -3.56
C SER A 412 -8.43 5.99 -4.65
N GLU A 413 -8.51 4.67 -4.84
CA GLU A 413 -9.44 4.01 -5.76
C GLU A 413 -10.78 3.64 -5.12
N SER A 414 -11.04 4.05 -3.87
CA SER A 414 -12.26 3.75 -3.11
C SER A 414 -12.53 2.26 -2.87
N SER A 415 -11.49 1.44 -2.91
CA SER A 415 -11.56 -0.01 -2.73
C SER A 415 -11.67 -0.44 -1.27
N LEU A 416 -11.33 0.43 -0.31
CA LEU A 416 -11.47 0.14 1.13
C LEU A 416 -12.92 0.27 1.64
N ALA A 417 -13.92 0.24 0.75
CA ALA A 417 -15.32 0.29 1.11
C ALA A 417 -15.70 -0.87 2.05
N GLY A 418 -16.22 -0.55 3.23
CA GLY A 418 -16.59 -1.52 4.26
C GLY A 418 -15.55 -1.68 5.39
N VAL A 419 -14.30 -1.23 5.17
CA VAL A 419 -13.32 -1.10 6.24
C VAL A 419 -13.79 -0.04 7.23
N LYS A 420 -13.81 -0.39 8.51
CA LYS A 420 -14.25 0.47 9.62
C LYS A 420 -13.09 0.93 10.48
N ASN A 421 -12.08 0.07 10.61
CA ASN A 421 -10.94 0.32 11.47
C ASN A 421 -9.65 0.00 10.71
N ILE A 422 -8.69 0.92 10.77
CA ILE A 422 -7.32 0.69 10.33
C ILE A 422 -6.43 0.53 11.56
N PHE A 423 -5.65 -0.53 11.59
CA PHE A 423 -4.58 -0.79 12.55
C PHE A 423 -3.25 -0.62 11.82
N TYR A 424 -2.71 0.60 11.87
CA TYR A 424 -1.47 0.96 11.21
C TYR A 424 -0.27 0.57 12.07
N ASN A 425 0.46 -0.42 11.59
CA ASN A 425 1.66 -0.99 12.17
C ASN A 425 2.88 -0.25 11.61
N VAL A 426 3.42 0.69 12.39
CA VAL A 426 4.65 1.40 12.03
C VAL A 426 5.89 0.65 12.51
N GLY A 427 5.83 0.01 13.68
CA GLY A 427 7.01 -0.64 14.27
C GLY A 427 8.16 0.36 14.49
N TRP A 428 9.26 0.19 13.78
CA TRP A 428 10.38 1.15 13.73
C TRP A 428 10.86 1.31 12.28
N THR A 429 10.01 1.89 11.44
CA THR A 429 10.27 2.09 10.01
C THR A 429 10.18 3.55 9.60
N PHE A 430 10.97 3.94 8.59
CA PHE A 430 10.99 5.29 8.05
C PHE A 430 10.76 5.33 6.53
N PRO A 431 10.04 6.35 6.01
CA PRO A 431 9.26 7.33 6.79
C PRO A 431 8.14 6.62 7.59
N ALA A 432 7.86 7.09 8.80
CA ALA A 432 6.81 6.57 9.65
C ALA A 432 5.41 6.77 9.00
N LEU A 433 5.27 7.87 8.26
CA LEU A 433 4.13 8.22 7.42
C LEU A 433 4.64 8.95 6.17
N THR A 434 4.15 8.60 4.99
CA THR A 434 4.26 9.45 3.81
C THR A 434 3.14 10.49 3.80
N GLU A 435 3.33 11.61 3.10
CA GLU A 435 2.28 12.62 2.96
C GLU A 435 1.03 12.05 2.27
N GLU A 436 1.23 11.21 1.24
CA GLU A 436 0.13 10.58 0.51
C GLU A 436 -0.68 9.67 1.42
N TRP A 437 -0.01 8.86 2.24
CA TRP A 437 -0.70 7.93 3.14
C TRP A 437 -1.41 8.66 4.29
N ALA A 438 -0.77 9.69 4.87
CA ALA A 438 -1.41 10.54 5.86
C ALA A 438 -2.69 11.17 5.29
N GLN A 439 -2.65 11.70 4.05
CA GLN A 439 -3.82 12.26 3.40
C GLN A 439 -4.95 11.24 3.20
N GLN A 440 -4.62 9.98 2.86
CA GLN A 440 -5.61 8.90 2.76
C GLN A 440 -6.22 8.54 4.13
N LEU A 441 -5.41 8.51 5.19
CA LEU A 441 -5.89 8.30 6.56
C LEU A 441 -6.82 9.43 7.01
N GLU A 442 -6.50 10.69 6.71
CA GLU A 442 -7.40 11.83 6.98
C GLU A 442 -8.77 11.64 6.32
N ASN A 443 -8.78 11.27 5.04
CA ASN A 443 -10.02 11.02 4.30
C ASN A 443 -10.83 9.88 4.92
N PHE A 444 -10.17 8.77 5.25
CA PHE A 444 -10.78 7.62 5.90
C PHE A 444 -11.39 7.98 7.27
N MET A 445 -10.64 8.72 8.09
CA MET A 445 -11.08 9.14 9.42
C MET A 445 -12.23 10.14 9.34
N ASN A 446 -12.16 11.11 8.43
CA ASN A 446 -13.25 12.06 8.20
C ASN A 446 -14.54 11.40 7.68
N ALA A 447 -14.42 10.25 7.01
CA ALA A 447 -15.55 9.42 6.60
C ALA A 447 -16.10 8.52 7.74
N GLY A 448 -15.54 8.61 8.94
CA GLY A 448 -15.98 7.87 10.13
C GLY A 448 -15.20 6.58 10.42
N GLY A 449 -14.10 6.35 9.70
CA GLY A 449 -13.17 5.25 10.00
C GLY A 449 -12.33 5.51 11.25
N ASN A 450 -12.04 4.47 12.03
CA ASN A 450 -11.22 4.59 13.24
C ASN A 450 -9.77 4.18 12.98
N LEU A 451 -8.82 4.80 13.67
CA LEU A 451 -7.40 4.55 13.50
C LEU A 451 -6.73 4.10 14.82
N PHE A 452 -6.14 2.91 14.81
CA PHE A 452 -5.10 2.53 15.76
C PHE A 452 -3.75 2.69 15.06
N ILE A 453 -2.83 3.47 15.61
CA ILE A 453 -1.47 3.65 15.08
C ILE A 453 -0.46 3.46 16.20
N SER A 454 0.63 2.75 15.92
CA SER A 454 1.69 2.57 16.91
C SER A 454 3.02 2.15 16.30
N GLY A 455 4.08 2.53 16.99
CA GLY A 455 5.47 2.29 16.63
C GLY A 455 6.36 3.35 17.28
N GLN A 456 7.62 3.00 17.53
CA GLN A 456 8.61 3.92 18.09
C GLN A 456 9.11 4.92 17.03
N ASP A 457 9.62 6.06 17.45
CA ASP A 457 10.09 7.18 16.60
C ASP A 457 9.08 7.81 15.63
N ILE A 458 7.77 7.56 15.76
CA ILE A 458 6.78 8.25 14.91
C ILE A 458 6.85 9.77 15.14
N GLY A 459 6.88 10.19 16.40
CA GLY A 459 6.94 11.58 16.80
C GLY A 459 8.27 12.24 16.45
N TRP A 460 9.40 11.53 16.59
CA TRP A 460 10.70 12.01 16.13
C TRP A 460 10.71 12.22 14.62
N ASP A 461 10.28 11.22 13.85
CA ASP A 461 10.38 11.22 12.39
C ASP A 461 9.68 12.43 11.76
N ILE A 462 8.45 12.68 12.16
CA ILE A 462 7.62 13.77 11.62
C ILE A 462 7.96 15.16 12.20
N SER A 463 8.82 15.22 13.24
CA SER A 463 9.23 16.46 13.90
C SER A 463 10.67 16.86 13.60
N ALA A 464 11.53 15.89 13.28
CA ALA A 464 12.94 16.10 13.06
C ALA A 464 13.20 16.72 11.68
N ASP A 465 14.17 17.64 11.64
CA ASP A 465 14.62 18.28 10.41
C ASP A 465 15.08 17.22 9.39
N PRO A 466 14.69 17.32 8.09
CA PRO A 466 15.13 16.38 7.06
C PRO A 466 16.65 16.22 6.94
N SER A 467 17.43 17.25 7.31
CA SER A 467 18.89 17.16 7.38
C SER A 467 19.43 16.24 8.48
N ALA A 468 18.60 15.90 9.48
CA ALA A 468 18.88 14.93 10.52
C ALA A 468 18.33 13.53 10.20
N GLY A 469 17.76 13.33 9.00
CA GLY A 469 17.19 12.06 8.56
C GLY A 469 15.72 11.85 8.95
N GLY A 470 15.06 12.88 9.50
CA GLY A 470 13.61 12.87 9.71
C GLY A 470 12.82 13.20 8.44
N HIS A 471 11.50 13.11 8.51
CA HIS A 471 10.58 13.34 7.41
C HIS A 471 9.57 14.45 7.74
N ALA A 472 9.96 15.43 8.55
CA ALA A 472 9.07 16.51 8.95
C ALA A 472 8.49 17.29 7.76
N SER A 473 7.17 17.40 7.73
CA SER A 473 6.44 18.26 6.80
C SER A 473 5.25 18.93 7.46
N PRO A 474 4.76 20.08 6.95
CA PRO A 474 3.58 20.73 7.50
C PRO A 474 2.34 19.82 7.54
N LEU A 475 2.16 18.96 6.54
CA LEU A 475 1.04 18.02 6.48
C LEU A 475 1.16 16.96 7.58
N LEU A 476 2.34 16.34 7.74
CA LEU A 476 2.54 15.30 8.75
C LEU A 476 2.46 15.85 10.18
N GLN A 477 2.94 17.07 10.41
CA GLN A 477 2.83 17.76 11.70
C GLN A 477 1.37 18.12 12.04
N ASP A 478 0.58 18.52 11.04
CA ASP A 478 -0.86 18.76 11.20
C ASP A 478 -1.59 17.46 11.53
N PHE A 479 -1.33 16.39 10.78
CA PHE A 479 -1.88 15.06 11.03
C PHE A 479 -1.62 14.60 12.46
N TYR A 480 -0.38 14.70 12.94
CA TYR A 480 -0.02 14.29 14.30
C TYR A 480 -0.74 15.11 15.38
N THR A 481 -0.86 16.41 15.17
CA THR A 481 -1.49 17.32 16.15
C THR A 481 -3.01 17.20 16.15
N ASN A 482 -3.63 17.10 14.97
CA ASN A 482 -5.07 17.27 14.78
C ASN A 482 -5.84 15.96 14.53
N TYR A 483 -5.17 14.91 14.03
CA TYR A 483 -5.77 13.59 13.84
C TYR A 483 -5.30 12.57 14.88
N LEU A 484 -4.03 12.61 15.29
CA LEU A 484 -3.54 11.75 16.38
C LEU A 484 -3.72 12.39 17.77
N PHE A 485 -4.02 13.68 17.82
CA PHE A 485 -4.19 14.44 19.07
C PHE A 485 -2.99 14.33 20.01
N ALA A 486 -1.77 14.40 19.44
CA ALA A 486 -0.51 14.27 20.16
C ALA A 486 0.47 15.41 19.83
N GLN A 487 1.44 15.61 20.71
CA GLN A 487 2.62 16.47 20.52
C GLN A 487 3.86 15.66 20.87
N PHE A 488 4.91 15.79 20.05
CA PHE A 488 6.20 15.16 20.32
C PHE A 488 6.93 15.93 21.42
N ILE A 489 7.44 15.22 22.43
CA ILE A 489 8.17 15.79 23.56
C ILE A 489 9.62 15.35 23.55
N GLY A 490 9.89 14.10 23.20
CA GLY A 490 11.25 13.60 23.05
C GLY A 490 11.31 12.15 22.60
N ASP A 491 12.45 11.78 22.03
CA ASP A 491 12.80 10.50 21.38
C ASP A 491 12.63 9.27 22.28
N GLY A 492 12.64 9.49 23.60
CA GLY A 492 12.72 8.40 24.56
C GLY A 492 14.08 7.71 24.57
N ASP A 493 14.23 6.76 25.50
CA ASP A 493 15.44 5.96 25.68
C ASP A 493 15.11 4.69 26.48
N LEU A 494 16.13 3.91 26.85
CA LEU A 494 15.97 2.69 27.65
C LEU A 494 15.22 2.89 28.98
N THR A 495 15.13 4.12 29.50
CA THR A 495 14.40 4.46 30.73
C THR A 495 12.90 4.64 30.51
N ASN A 496 12.42 4.75 29.27
CA ASN A 496 10.98 4.80 28.94
C ASN A 496 10.33 3.41 29.00
N ARG A 497 10.45 2.73 30.14
CA ARG A 497 9.79 1.46 30.45
C ARG A 497 9.70 1.28 31.98
N PRO A 498 8.67 0.62 32.53
CA PRO A 498 7.56 -0.05 31.84
C PRO A 498 6.50 0.94 31.38
N LEU A 499 5.58 0.47 30.53
CA LEU A 499 4.37 1.18 30.13
C LEU A 499 3.29 0.91 31.19
N THR A 500 2.61 1.93 31.70
CA THR A 500 1.60 1.80 32.77
C THR A 500 0.30 2.44 32.33
N ALA A 501 -0.79 1.68 32.34
CA ALA A 501 -2.12 2.16 31.98
C ALA A 501 -2.57 3.29 32.92
N ASN A 502 -3.20 4.31 32.35
CA ASN A 502 -3.83 5.36 33.13
C ASN A 502 -5.08 4.80 33.84
N PRO A 503 -5.09 4.62 35.17
CA PRO A 503 -6.14 3.87 35.86
C PRO A 503 -7.52 4.55 35.84
N VAL A 504 -7.58 5.85 35.50
CA VAL A 504 -8.85 6.57 35.32
C VAL A 504 -9.38 6.53 33.88
N ASP A 505 -8.61 5.98 32.94
CA ASP A 505 -9.07 5.81 31.57
C ASP A 505 -10.06 4.62 31.48
N PRO A 506 -11.29 4.84 30.98
CA PRO A 506 -12.32 3.79 30.94
C PRO A 506 -12.06 2.68 29.91
N VAL A 507 -11.11 2.84 28.99
CA VAL A 507 -10.83 1.88 27.92
C VAL A 507 -9.60 1.05 28.25
N PHE A 508 -8.49 1.70 28.57
CA PHE A 508 -7.19 1.06 28.78
C PHE A 508 -6.81 0.92 30.26
N GLY A 509 -7.50 1.60 31.19
CA GLY A 509 -7.08 1.71 32.59
C GLY A 509 -7.00 0.41 33.38
N SER A 510 -7.66 -0.66 32.92
CA SER A 510 -7.61 -1.98 33.54
C SER A 510 -6.38 -2.81 33.18
N LEU A 511 -5.59 -2.39 32.19
CA LEU A 511 -4.45 -3.15 31.66
C LEU A 511 -3.21 -3.16 32.57
N GLY A 512 -3.19 -2.33 33.61
CA GLY A 512 -2.11 -2.30 34.61
C GLY A 512 -0.75 -1.93 34.02
N THR A 513 0.31 -2.58 34.49
CA THR A 513 1.69 -2.33 34.03
C THR A 513 2.12 -3.38 33.00
N ILE A 514 2.66 -2.89 31.90
CA ILE A 514 3.09 -3.64 30.71
C ILE A 514 4.61 -3.54 30.58
N THR A 515 5.28 -4.68 30.52
CA THR A 515 6.73 -4.72 30.27
C THR A 515 7.03 -4.43 28.81
N LEU A 516 7.94 -3.48 28.56
CA LEU A 516 8.50 -3.23 27.24
C LEU A 516 9.82 -3.98 27.04
N ILE A 517 9.88 -4.72 25.94
CA ILE A 517 11.02 -5.51 25.49
C ILE A 517 11.73 -4.72 24.40
N ASN A 518 13.06 -4.69 24.45
CA ASN A 518 13.84 -4.11 23.38
C ASN A 518 14.07 -5.17 22.30
N TYR A 519 13.32 -5.08 21.21
CA TYR A 519 13.50 -5.97 20.06
C TYR A 519 14.57 -5.47 19.10
N TYR A 520 14.68 -4.16 18.92
CA TYR A 520 15.55 -3.53 17.93
C TYR A 520 17.03 -3.46 18.40
N GLY A 521 17.48 -4.45 19.17
CA GLY A 521 18.87 -4.58 19.60
C GLY A 521 19.36 -3.40 20.45
N ASN A 522 20.17 -2.52 19.86
CA ASN A 522 20.68 -1.33 20.55
C ASN A 522 19.73 -0.13 20.48
N TYR A 523 18.67 -0.21 19.68
CA TYR A 523 17.75 0.88 19.40
C TYR A 523 16.48 0.75 20.24
N PHE A 524 16.14 1.78 20.99
CA PHE A 524 14.96 1.78 21.88
C PHE A 524 14.52 3.22 22.12
N TYR A 525 13.57 3.66 21.31
CA TYR A 525 13.15 5.05 21.21
C TYR A 525 11.63 5.21 21.29
N PRO A 526 10.98 4.64 22.33
CA PRO A 526 9.55 4.82 22.47
C PRO A 526 9.29 6.27 22.90
N ASP A 527 8.81 7.08 21.94
CA ASP A 527 8.63 8.51 22.09
C ASP A 527 7.90 8.87 23.39
N GLN A 528 8.34 9.94 24.03
CA GLN A 528 7.55 10.68 24.97
C GLN A 528 6.67 11.67 24.21
N ILE A 529 5.38 11.67 24.51
CA ILE A 529 4.40 12.53 23.88
C ILE A 529 3.66 13.38 24.92
N ALA A 530 2.82 14.30 24.46
CA ALA A 530 1.81 14.99 25.25
C ALA A 530 0.47 15.01 24.48
N PRO A 531 -0.68 15.04 25.17
CA PRO A 531 -1.97 15.18 24.50
C PRO A 531 -2.13 16.57 23.85
N ALA A 532 -2.72 16.60 22.66
CA ALA A 532 -3.16 17.81 21.97
C ALA A 532 -4.69 17.86 21.91
N GLY A 533 -5.29 19.05 22.00
CA GLY A 533 -6.74 19.22 21.84
C GLY A 533 -7.57 18.34 22.77
N ILE A 534 -8.32 17.39 22.20
CA ILE A 534 -9.18 16.45 22.93
C ILE A 534 -8.48 15.13 23.30
N GLY A 535 -7.19 15.00 23.01
CA GLY A 535 -6.40 13.81 23.32
C GLY A 535 -6.41 13.51 24.82
N THR A 536 -6.73 12.26 25.17
CA THR A 536 -6.73 11.78 26.55
C THR A 536 -5.57 10.80 26.75
N PRO A 537 -4.67 11.01 27.73
CA PRO A 537 -3.60 10.07 28.03
C PRO A 537 -4.14 8.70 28.45
N ILE A 538 -3.63 7.63 27.82
CA ILE A 538 -4.01 6.24 28.11
C ILE A 538 -2.88 5.43 28.74
N PHE A 539 -1.63 5.83 28.53
CA PHE A 539 -0.46 5.18 29.11
C PHE A 539 0.63 6.19 29.52
N TYR A 540 1.41 5.80 30.53
CA TYR A 540 2.55 6.54 31.04
C TYR A 540 3.79 5.64 31.14
N TYR A 541 4.99 6.17 30.90
CA TYR A 541 6.22 5.48 31.28
C TYR A 541 6.47 5.61 32.77
N ASN A 542 6.92 4.52 33.41
CA ASN A 542 7.30 4.49 34.83
C ASN A 542 6.20 4.95 35.80
N ASN A 543 4.93 4.90 35.40
CA ASN A 543 3.81 5.45 36.17
C ASN A 543 3.99 6.96 36.49
N ASP A 544 4.75 7.69 35.67
CA ASP A 544 4.94 9.14 35.77
C ASP A 544 3.97 9.86 34.83
N THR A 545 3.02 10.60 35.40
CA THR A 545 1.99 11.29 34.62
C THR A 545 2.53 12.37 33.68
N ASN A 546 3.79 12.78 33.83
CA ASN A 546 4.46 13.71 32.92
C ASN A 546 5.09 13.01 31.70
N LYS A 547 5.22 11.68 31.73
CA LYS A 547 5.79 10.85 30.67
C LYS A 547 4.70 10.08 29.93
N VAL A 548 3.85 10.80 29.18
CA VAL A 548 2.77 10.17 28.40
C VAL A 548 3.38 9.32 27.27
N ALA A 549 2.83 8.12 27.10
CA ALA A 549 3.28 7.11 26.15
C ALA A 549 2.19 6.70 25.14
N GLY A 550 0.96 7.18 25.33
CA GLY A 550 -0.13 6.96 24.40
C GLY A 550 -1.31 7.86 24.70
N VAL A 551 -2.07 8.19 23.66
CA VAL A 551 -3.29 8.99 23.71
C VAL A 551 -4.43 8.31 22.95
N ARG A 552 -5.67 8.58 23.36
CA ARG A 552 -6.86 8.28 22.55
C ARG A 552 -7.74 9.52 22.44
N ALA A 553 -8.53 9.59 21.38
CA ALA A 553 -9.53 10.65 21.21
C ALA A 553 -10.77 10.15 20.46
N ASP A 554 -11.92 10.74 20.78
CA ASP A 554 -13.21 10.52 20.11
C ASP A 554 -13.86 11.89 19.93
N ASN A 555 -14.01 12.33 18.67
CA ASN A 555 -14.63 13.61 18.33
C ASN A 555 -16.09 13.47 17.87
N GLY A 556 -16.67 12.27 17.97
CA GLY A 556 -18.00 11.93 17.47
C GLY A 556 -18.06 11.56 15.99
N THR A 557 -17.01 11.84 15.21
CA THR A 557 -16.86 11.41 13.81
C THR A 557 -16.02 10.13 13.75
N PHE A 558 -14.84 10.15 14.36
CA PHE A 558 -13.92 9.02 14.41
C PHE A 558 -13.31 8.85 15.80
N LYS A 559 -12.79 7.66 16.05
CA LYS A 559 -11.94 7.34 17.20
C LYS A 559 -10.51 7.08 16.75
N VAL A 560 -9.56 7.50 17.58
CA VAL A 560 -8.13 7.24 17.35
C VAL A 560 -7.46 6.76 18.62
N VAL A 561 -6.52 5.83 18.47
CA VAL A 561 -5.59 5.37 19.50
C VAL A 561 -4.18 5.49 18.92
N TYR A 562 -3.33 6.27 19.58
CA TYR A 562 -1.91 6.37 19.25
C TYR A 562 -1.08 5.92 20.47
N ILE A 563 -0.18 4.95 20.24
CA ILE A 563 0.74 4.44 21.26
C ILE A 563 2.17 4.52 20.71
N ALA A 564 3.03 5.25 21.42
CA ALA A 564 4.41 5.51 21.01
C ALA A 564 5.33 4.27 21.04
N PRO A 565 5.14 3.26 21.91
CA PRO A 565 5.75 1.95 21.69
C PRO A 565 4.81 1.05 20.87
N GLY A 566 5.37 0.33 19.90
CA GLY A 566 4.60 -0.64 19.14
C GLY A 566 4.25 -1.91 19.95
N PRO A 567 3.12 -2.61 19.65
CA PRO A 567 2.72 -3.88 20.27
C PRO A 567 3.79 -4.98 20.20
N GLU A 568 4.69 -4.96 19.22
CA GLU A 568 5.83 -5.86 19.10
C GLU A 568 6.81 -5.72 20.27
N MET A 569 6.86 -4.54 20.90
CA MET A 569 7.69 -4.27 22.07
C MET A 569 7.01 -4.73 23.37
N MET A 570 5.80 -5.30 23.34
CA MET A 570 5.05 -5.71 24.53
C MET A 570 5.05 -7.23 24.71
N SER A 571 4.99 -7.71 25.96
CA SER A 571 4.82 -9.14 26.25
C SER A 571 3.50 -9.70 25.69
N SER A 572 3.50 -10.98 25.29
CA SER A 572 2.44 -11.60 24.45
C SER A 572 1.00 -11.48 24.97
N LEU A 573 0.72 -11.79 26.24
CA LEU A 573 -0.65 -11.67 26.76
C LEU A 573 -1.13 -10.21 26.83
N THR A 574 -0.19 -9.28 27.00
CA THR A 574 -0.51 -7.87 27.24
C THR A 574 -0.74 -7.11 25.94
N ARG A 575 -0.02 -7.45 24.87
CA ARG A 575 -0.20 -6.83 23.55
C ARG A 575 -1.58 -7.15 22.95
N ASP A 576 -2.03 -8.39 23.08
CA ASP A 576 -3.35 -8.81 22.58
C ASP A 576 -4.47 -8.05 23.31
N ASN A 577 -4.32 -7.81 24.61
CA ASN A 577 -5.28 -7.03 25.40
C ASN A 577 -5.28 -5.54 25.04
N VAL A 578 -4.15 -4.97 24.61
CA VAL A 578 -4.09 -3.58 24.11
C VAL A 578 -4.84 -3.45 22.79
N ILE A 579 -4.58 -4.35 21.83
CA ILE A 579 -5.30 -4.39 20.55
C ILE A 579 -6.79 -4.62 20.79
N LYS A 580 -7.14 -5.54 21.70
CA LYS A 580 -8.53 -5.80 22.09
C LYS A 580 -9.22 -4.58 22.69
N ALA A 581 -8.57 -3.84 23.59
CA ALA A 581 -9.16 -2.64 24.17
C ALA A 581 -9.46 -1.58 23.10
N ALA A 582 -8.56 -1.38 22.13
CA ALA A 582 -8.80 -0.50 20.99
C ALA A 582 -9.96 -1.00 20.10
N TYR A 583 -9.93 -2.28 19.72
CA TYR A 583 -10.97 -2.93 18.92
C TYR A 583 -12.35 -2.79 19.57
N ASP A 584 -12.48 -3.19 20.84
CA ASP A 584 -13.73 -3.14 21.59
C ASP A 584 -14.25 -1.69 21.63
N TRP A 585 -13.38 -0.73 21.92
CA TRP A 585 -13.77 0.68 21.97
C TRP A 585 -14.19 1.26 20.62
N PHE A 586 -13.52 0.89 19.52
CA PHE A 586 -13.93 1.29 18.18
C PHE A 586 -15.35 0.83 17.86
N TYR A 587 -15.71 -0.40 18.23
CA TYR A 587 -17.08 -0.94 18.10
C TYR A 587 -18.06 -0.50 19.20
N GLY A 588 -17.65 0.37 20.13
CA GLY A 588 -18.51 0.87 21.20
C GLY A 588 -18.82 -0.16 22.29
N ILE A 589 -17.97 -1.19 22.41
CA ILE A 589 -18.02 -2.19 23.46
C ILE A 589 -17.34 -1.58 24.70
N THR A 590 -18.10 -0.99 25.61
CA THR A 590 -17.58 -0.39 26.85
C THR A 590 -17.49 -1.42 27.97
N GLY A 591 -16.30 -1.61 28.54
CA GLY A 591 -16.06 -2.60 29.58
C GLY A 591 -16.35 -2.08 30.99
N ILE A 592 -17.47 -2.50 31.58
CA ILE A 592 -17.47 -3.23 32.86
C ILE A 592 -18.54 -4.32 32.75
N GLU A 593 -18.26 -5.38 32.01
CA GLU A 593 -18.82 -6.69 32.34
C GLU A 593 -17.71 -7.72 32.16
N GLN A 594 -17.54 -8.56 33.18
CA GLN A 594 -16.75 -9.77 33.07
C GLN A 594 -17.13 -10.46 31.76
N VAL A 595 -16.14 -10.72 30.90
CA VAL A 595 -16.31 -11.61 29.76
C VAL A 595 -16.61 -13.01 30.30
N ASN A 596 -17.89 -13.29 30.48
CA ASN A 596 -18.46 -14.62 30.55
C ASN A 596 -19.41 -14.75 29.37
N ASN A 597 -18.92 -15.03 28.16
CA ASN A 597 -19.66 -15.66 27.02
C ASN A 597 -21.14 -15.24 26.75
N ALA A 598 -21.60 -14.05 27.17
CA ALA A 598 -23.02 -13.76 27.26
C ALA A 598 -23.59 -13.02 26.03
N SER A 599 -22.74 -12.60 25.09
CA SER A 599 -23.15 -12.02 23.80
C SER A 599 -23.86 -13.03 22.88
N VAL A 600 -23.82 -14.33 23.23
CA VAL A 600 -24.44 -15.43 22.46
C VAL A 600 -25.78 -15.89 23.08
N LEU A 601 -26.18 -15.38 24.26
CA LEU A 601 -27.35 -15.91 24.99
C LEU A 601 -28.70 -15.34 24.52
N ILE A 602 -28.74 -14.12 23.97
CA ILE A 602 -29.99 -13.46 23.56
C ILE A 602 -29.87 -12.77 22.20
N GLY A 603 -30.77 -13.13 21.29
CA GLY A 603 -30.87 -12.58 19.94
C GLY A 603 -31.64 -11.27 19.88
N GLN A 604 -31.67 -10.66 18.70
CA GLN A 604 -32.54 -9.52 18.42
C GLN A 604 -33.99 -10.01 18.28
N ASN A 605 -34.95 -9.24 18.81
CA ASN A 605 -36.37 -9.53 18.74
C ASN A 605 -36.90 -9.35 17.31
N TYR A 606 -37.87 -10.18 16.91
CA TYR A 606 -38.56 -10.09 15.63
C TYR A 606 -40.07 -10.34 15.80
N PRO A 607 -40.94 -9.48 15.24
CA PRO A 607 -40.63 -8.26 14.50
C PRO A 607 -40.05 -7.14 15.40
N ASN A 608 -39.22 -6.28 14.81
CA ASN A 608 -38.76 -5.00 15.39
C ASN A 608 -38.78 -3.93 14.27
N PRO A 609 -39.67 -2.93 14.30
CA PRO A 609 -40.58 -2.61 15.40
C PRO A 609 -41.71 -3.63 15.60
N SER A 610 -42.25 -3.71 16.82
CA SER A 610 -43.33 -4.60 17.25
C SER A 610 -44.63 -3.83 17.45
N ASP A 611 -45.75 -4.47 17.11
CA ASP A 611 -47.10 -3.93 17.27
C ASP A 611 -47.81 -4.68 18.43
N GLU A 612 -48.15 -5.96 18.21
CA GLU A 612 -48.85 -6.80 19.18
C GLU A 612 -47.95 -7.76 19.97
N PHE A 613 -46.93 -8.35 19.33
CA PHE A 613 -45.98 -9.26 19.96
C PHE A 613 -44.62 -9.27 19.25
N THR A 614 -43.58 -9.66 19.98
CA THR A 614 -42.25 -9.94 19.43
C THR A 614 -41.68 -11.22 20.00
N SER A 615 -40.82 -11.89 19.24
CA SER A 615 -40.14 -13.12 19.63
C SER A 615 -38.64 -12.93 19.66
N ILE A 616 -37.97 -13.50 20.66
CA ILE A 616 -36.53 -13.36 20.87
C ILE A 616 -35.92 -14.75 20.91
N LEU A 617 -35.04 -15.05 19.95
CA LEU A 617 -34.27 -16.30 19.95
C LEU A 617 -33.21 -16.26 21.05
N LEU A 618 -33.03 -17.38 21.73
CA LEU A 618 -32.03 -17.55 22.78
C LEU A 618 -30.91 -18.48 22.29
N GLY A 619 -29.69 -18.21 22.73
CA GLY A 619 -28.58 -19.13 22.58
C GLY A 619 -28.69 -20.32 23.54
N ASN A 620 -27.64 -21.14 23.57
CA ASN A 620 -27.57 -22.27 24.50
C ASN A 620 -27.39 -21.77 25.94
N LEU A 621 -28.49 -21.68 26.67
CA LEU A 621 -28.47 -21.36 28.09
C LEU A 621 -27.91 -22.55 28.90
N THR A 622 -27.10 -22.27 29.92
CA THR A 622 -26.57 -23.31 30.83
C THR A 622 -27.09 -23.15 32.26
N ASN A 623 -27.78 -22.04 32.54
CA ASN A 623 -28.39 -21.68 33.82
C ASN A 623 -29.80 -21.11 33.58
N ASP A 624 -30.62 -21.03 34.63
CA ASP A 624 -31.86 -20.27 34.60
C ASP A 624 -31.56 -18.76 34.66
N TYR A 625 -32.30 -17.95 33.90
CA TYR A 625 -32.18 -16.50 33.83
C TYR A 625 -33.52 -15.81 34.10
N THR A 626 -33.44 -14.51 34.37
CA THR A 626 -34.56 -13.56 34.38
C THR A 626 -34.40 -12.64 33.18
N PHE A 627 -35.37 -12.68 32.27
CA PHE A 627 -35.55 -11.67 31.24
C PHE A 627 -36.08 -10.39 31.87
N ILE A 628 -35.50 -9.26 31.49
CA ILE A 628 -35.89 -7.93 31.95
C ILE A 628 -36.09 -7.04 30.73
N LEU A 629 -37.21 -6.33 30.69
CA LEU A 629 -37.50 -5.27 29.73
C LEU A 629 -37.64 -3.95 30.48
N THR A 630 -36.92 -2.91 30.05
CA THR A 630 -36.96 -1.56 30.61
C THR A 630 -37.32 -0.53 29.55
N ASP A 631 -37.88 0.60 29.97
CA ASP A 631 -38.01 1.78 29.11
C ASP A 631 -36.69 2.59 29.01
N VAL A 632 -36.69 3.68 28.25
CA VAL A 632 -35.53 4.58 28.09
C VAL A 632 -35.06 5.25 29.38
N ALA A 633 -35.90 5.27 30.43
CA ALA A 633 -35.56 5.80 31.74
C ALA A 633 -35.05 4.71 32.72
N GLY A 634 -34.90 3.46 32.23
CA GLY A 634 -34.46 2.31 33.02
C GLY A 634 -35.53 1.73 33.95
N ARG A 635 -36.80 2.12 33.80
CA ARG A 635 -37.90 1.55 34.60
C ARG A 635 -38.26 0.18 34.06
N ILE A 636 -38.32 -0.82 34.94
CA ILE A 636 -38.67 -2.19 34.58
C ILE A 636 -40.15 -2.25 34.19
N MET A 637 -40.39 -2.64 32.95
CA MET A 637 -41.72 -2.77 32.34
C MET A 637 -42.23 -4.21 32.42
N LEU A 638 -41.32 -5.19 32.28
CA LEU A 638 -41.66 -6.60 32.34
C LEU A 638 -40.47 -7.42 32.85
N THR A 639 -40.76 -8.46 33.62
CA THR A 639 -39.80 -9.51 33.98
C THR A 639 -40.39 -10.89 33.69
N LYS A 640 -39.54 -11.84 33.27
CA LYS A 640 -39.97 -13.21 32.97
C LYS A 640 -38.85 -14.20 33.29
N ASN A 641 -39.18 -15.29 33.96
CA ASN A 641 -38.22 -16.37 34.19
C ASN A 641 -37.97 -17.15 32.90
N VAL A 642 -36.72 -17.51 32.64
CA VAL A 642 -36.24 -18.20 31.45
C VAL A 642 -35.43 -19.40 31.91
N SER A 643 -35.90 -20.62 31.59
CA SER A 643 -35.21 -21.84 32.00
C SER A 643 -33.95 -22.10 31.18
N SER A 644 -33.00 -22.84 31.74
CA SER A 644 -31.73 -23.21 31.10
C SER A 644 -31.85 -24.00 29.80
N ASN A 645 -33.05 -24.43 29.40
CA ASN A 645 -33.33 -25.13 28.14
C ASN A 645 -34.23 -24.34 27.17
N ALA A 646 -34.53 -23.08 27.48
CA ALA A 646 -35.34 -22.23 26.63
C ALA A 646 -34.56 -21.76 25.40
N SER A 647 -35.16 -21.87 24.22
CA SER A 647 -34.58 -21.41 22.95
C SER A 647 -35.28 -20.16 22.39
N LEU A 648 -36.37 -19.71 23.03
CA LEU A 648 -37.22 -18.61 22.55
C LEU A 648 -37.94 -17.92 23.73
N ILE A 649 -38.11 -16.60 23.62
CA ILE A 649 -39.00 -15.81 24.48
C ILE A 649 -40.01 -15.06 23.62
N GLU A 650 -41.30 -15.26 23.87
CA GLU A 650 -42.36 -14.40 23.32
C GLU A 650 -42.75 -13.31 24.33
N ILE A 651 -42.86 -12.08 23.83
CA ILE A 651 -43.25 -10.88 24.56
C ILE A 651 -44.50 -10.30 23.89
N ASN A 652 -45.57 -10.15 24.66
CA ASN A 652 -46.73 -9.37 24.24
C ASN A 652 -46.39 -7.88 24.39
N THR A 653 -46.42 -7.14 23.29
CA THR A 653 -46.14 -5.69 23.28
C THR A 653 -47.41 -4.84 23.29
N SER A 654 -48.60 -5.42 23.17
CA SER A 654 -49.86 -4.68 23.05
C SER A 654 -50.22 -3.82 24.27
N SER A 655 -49.59 -4.07 25.42
CA SER A 655 -49.78 -3.29 26.66
C SER A 655 -48.65 -2.30 26.96
N LEU A 656 -47.61 -2.24 26.11
CA LEU A 656 -46.47 -1.34 26.28
C LEU A 656 -46.69 -0.05 25.48
N PRO A 657 -46.64 1.15 26.06
CA PRO A 657 -46.76 2.39 25.28
C PRO A 657 -45.81 2.46 24.07
N GLN A 658 -46.20 3.17 23.01
CA GLN A 658 -45.32 3.46 21.87
C GLN A 658 -43.98 4.04 22.36
N GLY A 659 -42.87 3.47 21.91
CA GLY A 659 -41.55 3.90 22.35
C GLY A 659 -40.43 2.90 22.12
N ILE A 660 -39.24 3.26 22.61
CA ILE A 660 -38.06 2.40 22.59
C ILE A 660 -37.88 1.78 23.98
N TYR A 661 -37.60 0.49 23.99
CA TYR A 661 -37.33 -0.31 25.17
C TYR A 661 -36.00 -1.02 25.02
N PHE A 662 -35.45 -1.47 26.14
CA PHE A 662 -34.23 -2.27 26.19
C PHE A 662 -34.48 -3.56 26.96
N TYR A 663 -33.89 -4.67 26.52
CA TYR A 663 -34.00 -5.94 27.22
C TYR A 663 -32.69 -6.70 27.34
N CYS A 664 -32.60 -7.52 28.38
CA CYS A 664 -31.47 -8.42 28.65
C CYS A 664 -31.93 -9.64 29.47
N LEU A 665 -31.03 -10.61 29.64
CA LEU A 665 -31.11 -11.72 30.60
C LEU A 665 -30.15 -11.46 31.77
N GLN A 666 -30.55 -11.83 32.98
CA GLN A 666 -29.67 -11.84 34.14
C GLN A 666 -29.96 -13.01 35.10
N ASN A 667 -28.96 -13.50 35.84
CA ASN A 667 -29.18 -14.51 36.90
C ASN A 667 -28.56 -14.11 38.26
N GLY A 668 -28.27 -12.82 38.44
CA GLY A 668 -27.64 -12.27 39.65
C GLY A 668 -26.12 -12.44 39.72
N LYS A 669 -25.52 -13.16 38.76
CA LYS A 669 -24.07 -13.27 38.57
C LYS A 669 -23.64 -12.95 37.14
N GLU A 670 -24.45 -13.33 36.17
CA GLU A 670 -24.23 -13.14 34.74
C GLU A 670 -25.34 -12.26 34.17
N HIS A 671 -24.97 -11.43 33.20
CA HIS A 671 -25.85 -10.54 32.46
C HIS A 671 -25.56 -10.69 30.96
N SER A 672 -26.59 -10.70 30.13
CA SER A 672 -26.43 -10.64 28.67
C SER A 672 -26.31 -9.20 28.20
N ALA A 673 -25.79 -9.02 26.98
CA ALA A 673 -25.87 -7.74 26.30
C ALA A 673 -27.33 -7.23 26.23
N SER A 674 -27.50 -5.92 26.40
CA SER A 674 -28.78 -5.25 26.22
C SER A 674 -29.10 -5.08 24.74
N LYS A 675 -30.35 -5.35 24.34
CA LYS A 675 -30.87 -5.18 22.97
C LYS A 675 -32.05 -4.22 22.97
N SER A 676 -32.28 -3.53 21.85
CA SER A 676 -33.40 -2.58 21.73
C SER A 676 -34.64 -3.24 21.14
N LEU A 677 -35.82 -2.84 21.62
CA LEU A 677 -37.14 -3.18 21.10
C LEU A 677 -37.88 -1.87 20.84
N GLN A 678 -38.35 -1.65 19.62
CA GLN A 678 -39.22 -0.52 19.27
C GLN A 678 -40.68 -1.01 19.23
N VAL A 679 -41.60 -0.31 19.90
CA VAL A 679 -43.04 -0.56 19.88
C VAL A 679 -43.75 0.59 19.14
N ILE A 680 -44.64 0.29 18.19
CA ILE A 680 -45.16 1.26 17.20
C ILE A 680 -46.68 1.45 17.12
N HIS A 681 -47.48 0.82 17.99
CA HIS A 681 -48.94 0.90 17.92
C HIS A 681 -49.54 2.24 18.31
#